data_AF-A0A9K3L9S3-F1
#
_entry.id   AF-A0A9K3L9S3-F1
#
_cell.length_a   1.000
_cell.length_b   1.000
_cell.length_c   1.000
_cell.angle_alpha   90.00
_cell.angle_beta   90.00
_cell.angle_gamma   90.00
#
_symmetry.space_group_name_H-M   'P 1'
#
loop_
_entity.id
_entity.type
_entity.pdbx_description
1 polymer ?
#
loop_
_entity_poly.entity_id
_entity_poly.type
_entity_poly.pdbx_seq_one_letter_code
_entity_poly.pdbx_strand_id
1 'polypeptide(L)'
;MYSITSSIPTREALCGISRRLAISSQSNLHLVSMKESFDSELLTRFYNELMIPNFPLEDERDDLDDWIYCLDPDQKQDLSRYPTMDVLILCQQQSNDNNNTVGDWNGSTCTSSVTILAGIAFEYYRNAQVGLLSYMVVADDFRQLGILRELHPVACHAMELLHQESIHKDSTVISPIKAILAETNTVDAGDVPPEVVRKRHEVLYRLGYRHLQFPYVQPPLAENGESFDDIMLLVHCGQDDKVTAMETDILYDYVVDFYQSVFGYDDDIKYKQHWYFELVEWFRIRRSKTNISQELPWEDVTTMLQSEMKESTGKRSNQAESSKHVVVVGAGIAGLVATVTLAEEYWKKVHELDDKDGQSAIRPLTISLLEAHPFVGGRIRTFVTDPAHCEEFKSVNASVAECDSVKNFSPWPVPVGAEFVHGVGSMINKLIEDHEDWIVQETFDLCVEPDEYPSKNSFVQRQNSLLLCPEQRQKSHIQLILDGQCHPILGKDDPTKSSRSGDVQIGRKVALMDRVNEIWQNLQYISEMMETGKVEDLPRDMSLEEYVNEKLNSCNDVVSNEDIQKIKQLLECMYANTAGTSLEHFGIHEASREENNWEYTECNWRTQHVFAEFIEYYISRIQKVNDESRELIQIKIETSCPVTEIGSSEESKEKCGSQLLRVQTKAGRTILCEKCIVTVPLSILKSRAIRFSDDFELPDKIQMAIDKIQMFSGMKAHLLWKIGMDIVSLTYRMETTEIFFCPGEIFSQVWLRRDDTSVFLTGFCVANCRDKLLGLVSGRGGEPKDQVAKSLFLDQLQRMFDSDNEQVFVNPQSPTCSAFALHDWSDDEYIQGVYSSPSVGAGWQDLEREGPTHPLRHYLAQPIKESLWLAGEHANVTTCASVQSAMESGDRAAKELLQTLSL
;
A
#
# COMPACT_ATOMS: atom_id res chain seq x y z
N MET A 1 -15.98 -40.23 -1.69
CA MET A 1 -14.59 -40.57 -1.37
C MET A 1 -13.98 -41.05 -2.66
N TYR A 2 -12.94 -40.36 -3.13
CA TYR A 2 -12.24 -40.67 -4.37
C TYR A 2 -11.74 -42.13 -4.37
N SER A 3 -12.06 -42.89 -5.43
CA SER A 3 -11.71 -44.31 -5.61
C SER A 3 -11.75 -44.72 -7.09
N ILE A 4 -10.74 -44.34 -7.87
CA ILE A 4 -10.58 -44.62 -9.29
C ILE A 4 -10.09 -46.05 -9.57
N THR A 5 -9.21 -46.63 -8.75
CA THR A 5 -8.59 -47.95 -9.04
C THR A 5 -9.61 -49.09 -9.10
N SER A 6 -10.68 -48.99 -8.32
CA SER A 6 -11.76 -50.00 -8.26
C SER A 6 -12.95 -49.68 -9.19
N SER A 7 -12.91 -48.56 -9.91
CA SER A 7 -14.01 -48.04 -10.72
C SER A 7 -14.33 -48.92 -11.95
N ILE A 8 -15.55 -48.77 -12.48
CA ILE A 8 -15.98 -49.47 -13.70
C ILE A 8 -15.09 -49.08 -14.90
N PRO A 9 -14.80 -47.78 -15.17
CA PRO A 9 -13.90 -47.38 -16.25
C PRO A 9 -12.52 -48.05 -16.17
N THR A 10 -11.94 -48.15 -14.98
CA THR A 10 -10.64 -48.82 -14.79
C THR A 10 -10.69 -50.30 -15.18
N ARG A 11 -11.72 -51.03 -14.77
CA ARG A 11 -11.87 -52.45 -15.13
C ARG A 11 -12.05 -52.66 -16.63
N GLU A 12 -12.83 -51.79 -17.26
CA GLU A 12 -13.04 -51.81 -18.71
C GLU A 12 -11.74 -51.51 -19.46
N ALA A 13 -11.00 -50.49 -19.03
CA ALA A 13 -9.71 -50.11 -19.60
C ALA A 13 -8.69 -51.26 -19.50
N LEU A 14 -8.53 -51.86 -18.32
CA LEU A 14 -7.61 -53.00 -18.11
C LEU A 14 -7.99 -54.20 -18.98
N CYS A 15 -9.29 -54.47 -19.16
CA CYS A 15 -9.78 -55.53 -20.05
C CYS A 15 -9.52 -55.19 -21.55
N GLY A 16 -9.71 -53.94 -21.96
CA GLY A 16 -9.38 -53.45 -23.30
C GLY A 16 -7.89 -53.59 -23.61
N ILE A 17 -7.04 -53.14 -22.69
CA ILE A 17 -5.58 -53.20 -22.81
C ILE A 17 -5.09 -54.65 -22.82
N SER A 18 -5.57 -55.51 -21.91
CA SER A 18 -5.21 -56.94 -21.88
C SER A 18 -5.45 -57.64 -23.22
N ARG A 19 -6.60 -57.35 -23.86
CA ARG A 19 -6.94 -57.90 -25.19
C ARG A 19 -5.98 -57.43 -26.28
N ARG A 20 -5.53 -56.17 -26.22
CA ARG A 20 -4.61 -55.57 -27.20
C ARG A 20 -3.18 -56.08 -27.05
N LEU A 21 -2.75 -56.33 -25.81
CA LEU A 21 -1.42 -56.87 -25.50
C LEU A 21 -1.32 -58.40 -25.67
N ALA A 22 -2.43 -59.08 -26.01
CA ALA A 22 -2.53 -60.54 -26.13
C ALA A 22 -2.05 -61.30 -24.86
N ILE A 23 -2.21 -60.69 -23.68
CA ILE A 23 -1.82 -61.29 -22.40
C ILE A 23 -2.91 -62.28 -21.97
N SER A 24 -2.55 -63.55 -21.75
CA SER A 24 -3.49 -64.65 -21.54
C SER A 24 -4.16 -64.71 -20.15
N SER A 25 -3.85 -63.79 -19.23
CA SER A 25 -4.56 -63.63 -17.96
C SER A 25 -4.72 -62.15 -17.58
N GLN A 26 -5.92 -61.75 -17.16
CA GLN A 26 -6.21 -60.41 -16.63
C GLN A 26 -5.44 -60.09 -15.32
N SER A 27 -4.74 -61.06 -14.74
CA SER A 27 -4.13 -60.96 -13.41
C SER A 27 -2.79 -60.22 -13.35
N ASN A 28 -2.24 -59.75 -14.48
CA ASN A 28 -0.89 -59.20 -14.51
C ASN A 28 -0.82 -57.69 -14.79
N LEU A 29 -1.95 -57.04 -15.12
CA LEU A 29 -2.00 -55.59 -15.33
C LEU A 29 -2.62 -54.91 -14.10
N HIS A 30 -1.98 -53.85 -13.65
CA HIS A 30 -2.39 -53.06 -12.50
C HIS A 30 -2.38 -51.58 -12.86
N LEU A 31 -3.42 -50.85 -12.45
CA LEU A 31 -3.45 -49.40 -12.52
C LEU A 31 -3.26 -48.84 -11.11
N VAL A 32 -2.23 -48.02 -10.92
CA VAL A 32 -1.93 -47.38 -9.65
C VAL A 32 -2.31 -45.91 -9.74
N SER A 33 -3.08 -45.40 -8.77
CA SER A 33 -3.28 -43.97 -8.54
C SER A 33 -2.35 -43.55 -7.41
N MET A 34 -1.46 -42.58 -7.69
CA MET A 34 -0.52 -42.08 -6.70
C MET A 34 -1.21 -41.33 -5.56
N LYS A 35 -2.40 -40.77 -5.81
CA LYS A 35 -3.25 -40.18 -4.79
C LYS A 35 -3.85 -41.21 -3.82
N GLU A 36 -4.25 -42.37 -4.32
CA GLU A 36 -4.87 -43.43 -3.49
C GLU A 36 -3.85 -44.31 -2.78
N SER A 37 -2.72 -44.56 -3.43
CA SER A 37 -1.71 -45.50 -2.98
C SER A 37 -0.34 -45.00 -3.39
N PHE A 38 0.10 -43.93 -2.71
CA PHE A 38 1.39 -43.29 -2.95
C PHE A 38 2.54 -44.29 -2.80
N ASP A 39 3.35 -44.42 -3.85
CA ASP A 39 4.57 -45.23 -3.90
C ASP A 39 5.68 -44.38 -4.53
N SER A 40 6.52 -43.79 -3.67
CA SER A 40 7.61 -42.89 -4.06
C SER A 40 8.59 -43.55 -5.03
N GLU A 41 8.88 -44.85 -4.88
CA GLU A 41 9.82 -45.55 -5.76
C GLU A 41 9.20 -45.76 -7.14
N LEU A 42 7.93 -46.18 -7.21
CA LEU A 42 7.23 -46.34 -8.49
C LEU A 42 7.05 -45.00 -9.22
N LEU A 43 6.72 -43.92 -8.49
CA LEU A 43 6.62 -42.57 -9.06
C LEU A 43 7.96 -42.09 -9.61
N THR A 44 9.04 -42.25 -8.82
CA THR A 44 10.40 -41.90 -9.23
C THR A 44 10.83 -42.69 -10.47
N ARG A 45 10.49 -43.99 -10.54
CA ARG A 45 10.75 -44.81 -11.72
C ARG A 45 9.95 -44.34 -12.93
N PHE A 46 8.66 -44.07 -12.78
CA PHE A 46 7.85 -43.52 -13.87
C PHE A 46 8.41 -42.20 -14.41
N TYR A 47 8.81 -41.31 -13.51
CA TYR A 47 9.40 -40.03 -13.87
C TYR A 47 10.71 -40.21 -14.65
N ASN A 48 11.63 -41.02 -14.12
CA ASN A 48 12.93 -41.24 -14.76
C ASN A 48 12.87 -42.08 -16.04
N GLU A 49 12.05 -43.14 -16.06
CA GLU A 49 11.98 -44.10 -17.17
C GLU A 49 11.09 -43.61 -18.32
N LEU A 50 10.03 -42.84 -18.03
CA LEU A 50 9.07 -42.40 -19.04
C LEU A 50 8.99 -40.87 -19.17
N MET A 51 8.90 -40.09 -18.08
CA MET A 51 8.75 -38.63 -18.22
C MET A 51 9.97 -37.96 -18.84
N ILE A 52 11.16 -38.12 -18.24
CA ILE A 52 12.40 -37.48 -18.71
C ILE A 52 12.70 -37.79 -20.18
N PRO A 53 12.62 -39.05 -20.67
CA PRO A 53 12.91 -39.34 -22.07
C PRO A 53 11.88 -38.77 -23.07
N ASN A 54 10.64 -38.54 -22.63
CA ASN A 54 9.55 -38.07 -23.49
C ASN A 54 9.39 -36.54 -23.48
N PHE A 55 9.83 -35.91 -22.39
CA PHE A 55 9.81 -34.47 -22.13
C PHE A 55 11.20 -34.06 -21.61
N PRO A 56 12.20 -33.97 -22.52
CA PRO A 56 13.60 -33.82 -22.14
C PRO A 56 13.98 -32.39 -21.71
N LEU A 57 13.18 -31.39 -22.08
CA LEU A 57 13.38 -30.02 -21.63
C LEU A 57 12.95 -29.91 -20.18
N GLU A 58 13.83 -29.35 -19.36
CA GLU A 58 13.59 -29.14 -17.93
C GLU A 58 12.57 -28.02 -17.72
N ASP A 59 12.65 -26.95 -18.51
CA ASP A 59 11.73 -25.81 -18.41
C ASP A 59 10.28 -26.12 -18.83
N GLU A 60 10.04 -27.23 -19.55
CA GLU A 60 8.69 -27.68 -19.96
C GLU A 60 8.12 -28.76 -19.03
N ARG A 61 8.84 -29.16 -17.97
CA ARG A 61 8.49 -30.31 -17.13
C ARG A 61 8.52 -29.94 -15.65
N ASP A 62 7.44 -30.23 -14.95
CA ASP A 62 7.36 -30.05 -13.48
C ASP A 62 8.42 -30.90 -12.76
N ASP A 63 8.95 -30.39 -11.64
CA ASP A 63 9.93 -31.10 -10.83
C ASP A 63 9.30 -32.34 -10.17
N LEU A 64 10.08 -33.42 -10.06
CA LEU A 64 9.66 -34.62 -9.33
C LEU A 64 9.42 -34.30 -7.84
N ASP A 65 10.19 -33.38 -7.26
CA ASP A 65 10.02 -32.98 -5.87
C ASP A 65 8.65 -32.29 -5.66
N ASP A 66 8.17 -31.52 -6.63
CA ASP A 66 6.83 -30.91 -6.60
C ASP A 66 5.72 -31.96 -6.70
N TRP A 67 5.92 -32.98 -7.54
CA TRP A 67 5.00 -34.12 -7.62
C TRP A 67 4.93 -34.90 -6.31
N ILE A 68 6.08 -35.17 -5.69
CA ILE A 68 6.17 -35.84 -4.39
C ILE A 68 5.47 -34.98 -3.33
N TYR A 69 5.73 -33.68 -3.30
CA TYR A 69 5.10 -32.75 -2.38
C TYR A 69 3.56 -32.76 -2.51
N CYS A 70 3.04 -32.81 -3.74
CA CYS A 70 1.60 -32.85 -4.00
C CYS A 70 0.92 -34.20 -3.68
N LEU A 71 1.65 -35.31 -3.78
CA LEU A 71 1.09 -36.68 -3.71
C LEU A 71 1.38 -37.40 -2.39
N ASP A 72 2.43 -37.03 -1.66
CA ASP A 72 2.83 -37.68 -0.41
C ASP A 72 1.87 -37.31 0.73
N PRO A 73 1.13 -38.29 1.30
CA PRO A 73 0.19 -38.03 2.40
C PRO A 73 0.84 -37.54 3.69
N ASP A 74 2.17 -37.67 3.84
CA ASP A 74 2.91 -37.21 5.02
C ASP A 74 3.32 -35.73 4.96
N GLN A 75 3.31 -35.10 3.77
CA GLN A 75 3.67 -33.68 3.56
C GLN A 75 2.53 -32.70 3.93
N LYS A 76 1.76 -32.99 4.99
CA LYS A 76 0.50 -32.28 5.34
C LYS A 76 0.66 -30.78 5.60
N GLN A 77 0.56 -29.97 4.55
CA GLN A 77 0.11 -28.57 4.62
C GLN A 77 -1.38 -28.46 4.29
N ASP A 78 -1.97 -27.30 4.59
CA ASP A 78 -3.34 -26.95 4.19
C ASP A 78 -3.40 -26.68 2.68
N LEU A 79 -3.28 -27.75 1.88
CA LEU A 79 -3.42 -27.73 0.42
C LEU A 79 -4.88 -27.58 -0.03
N SER A 80 -5.77 -27.09 0.84
CA SER A 80 -7.20 -26.98 0.51
C SER A 80 -7.48 -26.01 -0.63
N ARG A 81 -6.62 -25.00 -0.80
CA ARG A 81 -6.72 -23.98 -1.85
C ARG A 81 -5.98 -24.33 -3.14
N TYR A 82 -4.99 -25.22 -3.10
CA TYR A 82 -4.16 -25.58 -4.25
C TYR A 82 -4.83 -26.59 -5.19
N PRO A 83 -4.40 -26.65 -6.47
CA PRO A 83 -4.84 -27.66 -7.41
C PRO A 83 -4.60 -29.07 -6.86
N THR A 84 -5.53 -29.98 -7.14
CA THR A 84 -5.45 -31.35 -6.66
C THR A 84 -4.87 -32.26 -7.74
N MET A 85 -3.68 -32.81 -7.50
CA MET A 85 -2.98 -33.69 -8.44
C MET A 85 -3.31 -35.19 -8.23
N ASP A 86 -3.22 -35.97 -9.31
CA ASP A 86 -3.01 -37.43 -9.30
C ASP A 86 -2.15 -37.87 -10.51
N VAL A 87 -1.50 -39.03 -10.36
CA VAL A 87 -0.74 -39.69 -11.42
C VAL A 87 -1.21 -41.13 -11.53
N LEU A 88 -1.76 -41.49 -12.68
CA LEU A 88 -2.23 -42.83 -13.00
C LEU A 88 -1.13 -43.60 -13.74
N ILE A 89 -0.63 -44.67 -13.14
CA ILE A 89 0.48 -45.47 -13.69
C ILE A 89 0.01 -46.87 -14.01
N LEU A 90 0.08 -47.24 -15.29
CA LEU A 90 -0.24 -48.57 -15.77
C LEU A 90 1.01 -49.45 -15.71
N CYS A 91 0.89 -50.54 -14.97
CA CYS A 91 1.98 -51.45 -14.63
C CYS A 91 1.67 -52.88 -15.07
N GLN A 92 2.69 -53.63 -15.47
CA GLN A 92 2.64 -55.06 -15.68
C GLN A 92 3.54 -55.78 -14.68
N GLN A 93 2.98 -56.70 -13.90
CA GLN A 93 3.74 -57.53 -12.98
C GLN A 93 4.41 -58.68 -13.73
N GLN A 94 5.72 -58.87 -13.55
CA GLN A 94 6.43 -60.02 -14.12
C GLN A 94 6.17 -61.26 -13.27
N SER A 95 5.69 -62.34 -13.89
CA SER A 95 5.54 -63.64 -13.21
C SER A 95 6.92 -64.25 -12.97
N ASN A 96 7.39 -64.24 -11.72
CA ASN A 96 8.51 -65.10 -11.32
C ASN A 96 8.01 -66.55 -11.34
N ASP A 97 8.47 -67.34 -12.32
CA ASP A 97 8.07 -68.73 -12.62
C ASP A 97 8.29 -69.78 -11.49
N ASN A 98 8.55 -69.39 -10.24
CA ASN A 98 8.94 -70.33 -9.18
C ASN A 98 8.26 -70.24 -7.82
N ASN A 99 7.17 -69.48 -7.61
CA ASN A 99 6.36 -69.66 -6.39
C ASN A 99 4.86 -69.38 -6.64
N ASN A 100 4.07 -70.43 -6.47
CA ASN A 100 2.64 -70.49 -6.78
C ASN A 100 1.76 -69.90 -5.66
N THR A 101 2.12 -68.72 -5.17
CA THR A 101 1.31 -67.95 -4.20
C THR A 101 1.02 -66.58 -4.79
N VAL A 102 -0.21 -66.39 -5.25
CA VAL A 102 -0.79 -65.09 -5.59
C VAL A 102 -0.86 -64.30 -4.28
N GLY A 103 0.12 -63.44 -4.04
CA GLY A 103 0.06 -62.47 -2.95
C GLY A 103 -0.70 -61.24 -3.41
N ASP A 104 -1.70 -60.81 -2.64
CA ASP A 104 -2.36 -59.52 -2.83
C ASP A 104 -1.31 -58.40 -2.87
N TRP A 105 -1.46 -57.46 -3.81
CA TRP A 105 -0.61 -56.26 -3.91
C TRP A 105 -0.87 -55.39 -2.66
N ASN A 106 -0.12 -55.65 -1.60
CA ASN A 106 -0.14 -54.86 -0.36
C ASN A 106 1.00 -53.82 -0.37
N GLY A 107 1.01 -52.96 -1.39
CA GLY A 107 1.69 -51.65 -1.51
C GLY A 107 3.09 -51.40 -0.93
N SER A 108 3.83 -52.38 -0.42
CA SER A 108 4.91 -52.11 0.53
C SER A 108 6.17 -52.95 0.35
N THR A 109 6.21 -53.96 -0.52
CA THR A 109 7.49 -54.66 -0.81
C THR A 109 7.51 -55.30 -2.21
N CYS A 110 8.44 -54.86 -3.05
CA CYS A 110 8.89 -55.44 -4.34
C CYS A 110 8.42 -54.75 -5.65
N THR A 111 8.65 -53.44 -5.74
CA THR A 111 8.63 -52.58 -6.95
C THR A 111 9.59 -53.05 -8.06
N SER A 112 10.62 -53.83 -7.75
CA SER A 112 11.66 -54.26 -8.70
C SER A 112 11.22 -55.28 -9.76
N SER A 113 9.99 -55.79 -9.68
CA SER A 113 9.45 -56.82 -10.60
C SER A 113 8.34 -56.31 -11.53
N VAL A 114 8.18 -54.99 -11.63
CA VAL A 114 7.10 -54.34 -12.39
C VAL A 114 7.64 -53.57 -13.60
N THR A 115 7.05 -53.81 -14.76
CA THR A 115 7.28 -53.05 -16.00
C THR A 115 6.24 -51.93 -16.11
N ILE A 116 6.69 -50.68 -16.29
CA ILE A 116 5.80 -49.51 -16.48
C ILE A 116 5.43 -49.41 -17.96
N LEU A 117 4.13 -49.44 -18.26
CA LEU A 117 3.60 -49.45 -19.63
C LEU A 117 3.25 -48.03 -20.11
N ALA A 118 2.61 -47.26 -19.25
CA ALA A 118 2.10 -45.92 -19.56
C ALA A 118 1.77 -45.16 -18.27
N GLY A 119 1.61 -43.85 -18.38
CA GLY A 119 1.02 -43.05 -17.32
C GLY A 119 0.37 -41.76 -17.81
N ILE A 120 -0.52 -41.22 -16.97
CA ILE A 120 -1.22 -39.96 -17.17
C ILE A 120 -1.14 -39.15 -15.88
N ALA A 121 -0.63 -37.92 -15.95
CA ALA A 121 -0.61 -36.96 -14.84
C ALA A 121 -1.59 -35.82 -15.14
N PHE A 122 -2.34 -35.40 -14.12
CA PHE A 122 -3.35 -34.35 -14.23
C PHE A 122 -3.57 -33.64 -12.89
N GLU A 123 -4.09 -32.42 -12.99
CA GLU A 123 -4.47 -31.58 -11.87
C GLU A 123 -5.94 -31.14 -11.97
N TYR A 124 -6.56 -30.90 -10.83
CA TYR A 124 -7.90 -30.34 -10.74
C TYR A 124 -7.88 -29.00 -10.01
N TYR A 125 -8.20 -27.94 -10.74
CA TYR A 125 -8.26 -26.54 -10.31
C TYR A 125 -9.63 -26.26 -9.69
N ARG A 126 -9.65 -26.09 -8.36
CA ARG A 126 -10.88 -26.09 -7.57
C ARG A 126 -11.72 -24.83 -7.75
N ASN A 127 -11.08 -23.66 -7.83
CA ASN A 127 -11.80 -22.39 -7.95
C ASN A 127 -12.38 -22.23 -9.35
N ALA A 128 -11.59 -22.61 -10.37
CA ALA A 128 -12.05 -22.65 -11.76
C ALA A 128 -13.07 -23.77 -12.03
N GLN A 129 -13.01 -24.87 -11.26
CA GLN A 129 -13.74 -26.12 -11.48
C GLN A 129 -13.38 -26.79 -12.82
N VAL A 130 -12.09 -26.83 -13.12
CA VAL A 130 -11.51 -27.29 -14.38
C VAL A 130 -10.43 -28.33 -14.10
N GLY A 131 -10.37 -29.37 -14.93
CA GLY A 131 -9.28 -30.35 -14.91
C GLY A 131 -8.26 -30.02 -16.00
N LEU A 132 -6.97 -30.14 -15.69
CA LEU A 132 -5.87 -30.02 -16.65
C LEU A 132 -5.19 -31.36 -16.79
N LEU A 133 -5.03 -31.83 -18.02
CA LEU A 133 -4.24 -33.02 -18.32
C LEU A 133 -2.88 -32.59 -18.87
N SER A 134 -1.88 -32.63 -17.99
CA SER A 134 -0.53 -32.12 -18.27
C SER A 134 0.33 -33.10 -19.06
N TYR A 135 0.31 -34.40 -18.70
CA TYR A 135 1.17 -35.39 -19.37
C TYR A 135 0.48 -36.71 -19.68
N MET A 136 0.74 -37.23 -20.89
CA MET A 136 0.40 -38.60 -21.31
C MET A 136 1.60 -39.26 -21.95
N VAL A 137 2.01 -40.39 -21.40
CA VAL A 137 3.18 -41.11 -21.89
C VAL A 137 2.93 -42.60 -21.99
N VAL A 138 3.48 -43.22 -23.03
CA VAL A 138 3.49 -44.66 -23.24
C VAL A 138 4.93 -45.06 -23.53
N ALA A 139 5.40 -46.09 -22.83
CA ALA A 139 6.72 -46.67 -23.07
C ALA A 139 6.87 -47.10 -24.54
N ASP A 140 8.06 -46.91 -25.11
CA ASP A 140 8.30 -47.03 -26.56
C ASP A 140 7.81 -48.35 -27.16
N ASP A 141 8.09 -49.46 -26.48
CA ASP A 141 7.72 -50.82 -26.90
C ASP A 141 6.20 -51.06 -26.96
N PHE A 142 5.42 -50.17 -26.35
CA PHE A 142 3.96 -50.29 -26.22
C PHE A 142 3.19 -49.19 -26.95
N ARG A 143 3.89 -48.28 -27.65
CA ARG A 143 3.26 -47.26 -28.48
C ARG A 143 2.45 -47.90 -29.61
N GLN A 144 1.44 -47.17 -30.08
CA GLN A 144 0.53 -47.61 -31.15
C GLN A 144 -0.35 -48.84 -30.85
N LEU A 145 -0.27 -49.41 -29.63
CA LEU A 145 -1.13 -50.51 -29.21
C LEU A 145 -2.52 -50.05 -28.71
N GLY A 146 -2.78 -48.74 -28.70
CA GLY A 146 -4.06 -48.16 -28.29
C GLY A 146 -4.23 -48.05 -26.77
N ILE A 147 -3.13 -48.05 -25.99
CA ILE A 147 -3.17 -47.96 -24.53
C ILE A 147 -3.84 -46.67 -24.05
N LEU A 148 -3.41 -45.50 -24.56
CA LEU A 148 -4.01 -44.21 -24.17
C LEU A 148 -5.50 -44.13 -24.49
N ARG A 149 -5.97 -44.79 -25.56
CA ARG A 149 -7.40 -44.81 -25.91
C ARG A 149 -8.26 -45.44 -24.81
N GLU A 150 -7.70 -46.42 -24.09
CA GLU A 150 -8.39 -47.09 -22.99
C GLU A 150 -8.14 -46.37 -21.65
N LEU A 151 -6.95 -45.79 -21.45
CA LEU A 151 -6.56 -45.16 -20.19
C LEU A 151 -7.09 -43.72 -20.03
N HIS A 152 -7.18 -42.94 -21.11
CA HIS A 152 -7.63 -41.54 -21.09
C HIS A 152 -9.04 -41.36 -20.49
N PRO A 153 -10.06 -42.18 -20.83
CA PRO A 153 -11.37 -42.10 -20.18
C PRO A 153 -11.32 -42.30 -18.65
N VAL A 154 -10.35 -43.07 -18.15
CA VAL A 154 -10.14 -43.28 -16.71
C VAL A 154 -9.64 -41.99 -16.06
N ALA A 155 -8.70 -41.28 -16.68
CA ALA A 155 -8.22 -39.98 -16.20
C ALA A 155 -9.32 -38.91 -16.21
N CYS A 156 -10.13 -38.85 -17.27
CA CYS A 156 -11.30 -37.97 -17.32
C CYS A 156 -12.27 -38.25 -16.17
N HIS A 157 -12.57 -39.52 -15.91
CA HIS A 157 -13.45 -39.90 -14.81
C HIS A 157 -12.83 -39.59 -13.43
N ALA A 158 -11.51 -39.72 -13.29
CA ALA A 158 -10.81 -39.34 -12.08
C ALA A 158 -10.97 -37.84 -11.76
N MET A 159 -10.81 -36.97 -12.75
CA MET A 159 -11.06 -35.52 -12.58
C MET A 159 -12.51 -35.21 -12.18
N GLU A 160 -13.50 -35.94 -12.73
CA GLU A 160 -14.91 -35.81 -12.29
C GLU A 160 -15.10 -36.21 -10.82
N LEU A 161 -14.41 -37.25 -10.35
CA LEU A 161 -14.46 -37.67 -8.94
C LEU A 161 -13.82 -36.62 -8.03
N LEU A 162 -12.69 -36.02 -8.43
CA LEU A 162 -12.07 -34.91 -7.69
C LEU A 162 -13.00 -33.69 -7.61
N HIS A 163 -13.68 -33.37 -8.70
CA HIS A 163 -14.70 -32.31 -8.73
C HIS A 163 -15.84 -32.58 -7.75
N GLN A 164 -16.40 -33.79 -7.78
CA GLN A 164 -17.49 -34.18 -6.86
C GLN A 164 -17.06 -34.09 -5.39
N GLU A 165 -15.85 -34.52 -5.07
CA GLU A 165 -15.29 -34.43 -3.71
C GLU A 165 -15.12 -32.98 -3.25
N SER A 166 -14.72 -32.07 -4.14
CA SER A 166 -14.56 -30.65 -3.82
C SER A 166 -15.88 -29.94 -3.50
N ILE A 167 -16.98 -30.29 -4.18
CA ILE A 167 -18.29 -29.64 -4.00
C ILE A 167 -19.06 -30.17 -2.78
N HIS A 168 -18.85 -31.44 -2.40
CA HIS A 168 -19.62 -32.09 -1.34
C HIS A 168 -19.43 -31.49 0.06
N LYS A 169 -18.47 -30.59 0.26
CA LYS A 169 -18.30 -29.88 1.55
C LYS A 169 -19.25 -28.68 1.71
N ASP A 170 -19.70 -28.04 0.63
CA ASP A 170 -20.34 -26.72 0.71
C ASP A 170 -21.70 -26.58 -0.03
N SER A 171 -22.14 -27.56 -0.85
CA SER A 171 -23.38 -27.40 -1.65
C SER A 171 -24.27 -28.65 -1.74
N THR A 172 -25.59 -28.44 -1.79
CA THR A 172 -26.61 -29.48 -2.02
C THR A 172 -26.86 -29.79 -3.50
N VAL A 173 -26.22 -29.06 -4.42
CA VAL A 173 -26.36 -29.22 -5.87
C VAL A 173 -25.05 -29.73 -6.47
N ILE A 174 -25.09 -30.92 -7.06
CA ILE A 174 -23.95 -31.49 -7.80
C ILE A 174 -23.95 -30.87 -9.20
N SER A 175 -23.04 -29.94 -9.46
CA SER A 175 -22.74 -29.49 -10.83
C SER A 175 -21.74 -30.46 -11.51
N PRO A 176 -21.72 -30.53 -12.84
CA PRO A 176 -20.63 -31.19 -13.57
C PRO A 176 -19.38 -30.31 -13.59
N ILE A 177 -18.22 -30.94 -13.81
CA ILE A 177 -16.96 -30.24 -14.09
C ILE A 177 -17.14 -29.32 -15.32
N LYS A 178 -16.60 -28.09 -15.27
CA LYS A 178 -16.84 -27.10 -16.33
C LYS A 178 -16.10 -27.43 -17.63
N ALA A 179 -14.85 -27.89 -17.51
CA ALA A 179 -14.02 -28.28 -18.64
C ALA A 179 -12.92 -29.27 -18.21
N ILE A 180 -12.47 -30.08 -19.17
CA ILE A 180 -11.22 -30.84 -19.09
C ILE A 180 -10.32 -30.32 -20.20
N LEU A 181 -9.21 -29.72 -19.80
CA LEU A 181 -8.23 -29.09 -20.66
C LEU A 181 -7.01 -30.00 -20.86
N ALA A 182 -6.22 -29.70 -21.88
CA ALA A 182 -4.90 -30.30 -22.08
C ALA A 182 -3.99 -29.30 -22.79
N GLU A 183 -2.69 -29.46 -22.61
CA GLU A 183 -1.66 -28.64 -23.24
C GLU A 183 -0.93 -29.43 -24.32
N THR A 184 -0.49 -28.73 -25.37
CA THR A 184 0.39 -29.33 -26.38
C THR A 184 1.22 -28.25 -27.07
N ASN A 185 2.42 -28.59 -27.53
CA ASN A 185 3.28 -27.63 -28.22
C ASN A 185 2.64 -27.08 -29.50
N THR A 186 2.99 -25.84 -29.86
CA THR A 186 2.77 -25.28 -31.19
C THR A 186 3.64 -26.00 -32.22
N VAL A 187 3.24 -25.93 -33.50
CA VAL A 187 4.02 -26.52 -34.59
C VAL A 187 5.36 -25.79 -34.79
N ASP A 188 5.47 -24.58 -34.26
CA ASP A 188 6.65 -23.71 -34.35
C ASP A 188 7.55 -23.79 -33.11
N ALA A 189 7.19 -24.60 -32.10
CA ALA A 189 8.04 -24.91 -30.95
C ALA A 189 9.39 -25.48 -31.44
N GLY A 190 10.45 -24.68 -31.28
CA GLY A 190 11.72 -24.87 -32.00
C GLY A 190 12.54 -26.10 -31.60
N ASP A 191 12.12 -26.78 -30.54
CA ASP A 191 12.80 -27.88 -29.86
C ASP A 191 12.28 -29.27 -30.28
N VAL A 192 11.03 -29.36 -30.75
CA VAL A 192 10.41 -30.59 -31.27
C VAL A 192 10.18 -30.48 -32.78
N PRO A 193 10.60 -31.46 -33.60
CA PRO A 193 10.32 -31.43 -35.02
C PRO A 193 8.81 -31.29 -35.32
N PRO A 194 8.40 -30.37 -36.22
CA PRO A 194 6.98 -30.09 -36.52
C PRO A 194 6.14 -31.33 -36.87
N GLU A 195 6.74 -32.36 -37.48
CA GLU A 195 6.07 -33.62 -37.79
C GLU A 195 5.75 -34.48 -36.56
N VAL A 196 6.51 -34.34 -35.47
CA VAL A 196 6.25 -35.00 -34.19
C VAL A 196 5.11 -34.28 -33.47
N VAL A 197 5.13 -32.94 -33.45
CA VAL A 197 4.03 -32.13 -32.90
C VAL A 197 2.71 -32.42 -33.62
N ARG A 198 2.69 -32.43 -34.95
CA ARG A 198 1.48 -32.78 -35.72
C ARG A 198 0.95 -34.18 -35.40
N LYS A 199 1.83 -35.16 -35.17
CA LYS A 199 1.40 -36.49 -34.71
C LYS A 199 0.81 -36.46 -33.31
N ARG A 200 1.35 -35.64 -32.39
CA ARG A 200 0.75 -35.42 -31.06
C ARG A 200 -0.66 -34.82 -31.20
N HIS A 201 -0.83 -33.81 -32.05
CA HIS A 201 -2.14 -33.22 -32.36
C HIS A 201 -3.13 -34.25 -32.92
N GLU A 202 -2.70 -35.10 -33.85
CA GLU A 202 -3.56 -36.19 -34.37
C GLU A 202 -4.00 -37.18 -33.28
N VAL A 203 -3.11 -37.53 -32.35
CA VAL A 203 -3.44 -38.42 -31.24
C VAL A 203 -4.45 -37.75 -30.30
N LEU A 204 -4.22 -36.50 -29.89
CA LEU A 204 -5.11 -35.73 -29.04
C LEU A 204 -6.48 -35.52 -29.71
N TYR A 205 -6.51 -35.21 -31.00
CA TYR A 205 -7.72 -35.08 -31.79
C TYR A 205 -8.57 -36.37 -31.75
N ARG A 206 -7.93 -37.53 -31.90
CA ARG A 206 -8.58 -38.85 -31.82
C ARG A 206 -9.03 -39.23 -30.40
N LEU A 207 -8.43 -38.63 -29.38
CA LEU A 207 -8.86 -38.74 -27.98
C LEU A 207 -10.02 -37.78 -27.64
N GLY A 208 -10.47 -36.95 -28.59
CA GLY A 208 -11.62 -36.05 -28.42
C GLY A 208 -11.25 -34.62 -28.05
N TYR A 209 -9.98 -34.25 -28.13
CA TYR A 209 -9.54 -32.87 -27.90
C TYR A 209 -9.71 -32.00 -29.14
N ARG A 210 -9.97 -30.71 -28.92
CA ARG A 210 -10.07 -29.66 -29.93
C ARG A 210 -9.33 -28.41 -29.46
N HIS A 211 -8.71 -27.68 -30.39
CA HIS A 211 -7.95 -26.48 -30.07
C HIS A 211 -8.86 -25.29 -29.74
N LEU A 212 -8.58 -24.60 -28.63
CA LEU A 212 -9.25 -23.38 -28.23
C LEU A 212 -8.61 -22.18 -28.92
N GLN A 213 -9.40 -21.37 -29.63
CA GLN A 213 -8.92 -20.10 -30.18
C GLN A 213 -8.81 -19.03 -29.07
N PHE A 214 -7.98 -19.31 -28.09
CA PHE A 214 -7.71 -18.53 -26.89
C PHE A 214 -6.22 -18.17 -26.88
N PRO A 215 -5.83 -16.94 -26.49
CA PRO A 215 -4.43 -16.59 -26.38
C PRO A 215 -3.88 -17.30 -25.15
N TYR A 216 -3.24 -18.46 -25.32
CA TYR A 216 -2.71 -19.25 -24.22
C TYR A 216 -1.19 -19.11 -24.13
N VAL A 217 -0.71 -18.89 -22.92
CA VAL A 217 0.70 -18.91 -22.52
C VAL A 217 0.71 -19.59 -21.17
N GLN A 218 1.56 -20.60 -21.02
CA GLN A 218 1.70 -21.30 -19.77
C GLN A 218 2.32 -20.34 -18.74
N PRO A 219 1.71 -20.16 -17.55
CA PRO A 219 2.33 -19.42 -16.46
C PRO A 219 3.70 -20.02 -16.11
N PRO A 220 4.61 -19.23 -15.49
CA PRO A 220 5.86 -19.79 -14.99
C PRO A 220 5.59 -20.97 -14.06
N LEU A 221 6.36 -22.05 -14.17
CA LEU A 221 6.24 -23.20 -13.25
C LEU A 221 6.87 -22.92 -11.88
N ALA A 222 7.62 -21.82 -11.75
CA ALA A 222 8.23 -21.35 -10.51
C ALA A 222 8.16 -19.82 -10.41
N GLU A 223 8.24 -19.25 -9.20
CA GLU A 223 8.14 -17.80 -8.96
C GLU A 223 9.12 -16.94 -9.79
N ASN A 224 10.28 -17.50 -10.14
CA ASN A 224 11.32 -16.82 -10.93
C ASN A 224 11.45 -17.35 -12.37
N GLY A 225 10.54 -18.21 -12.81
CA GLY A 225 10.55 -18.79 -14.16
C GLY A 225 10.05 -17.80 -15.21
N GLU A 226 10.40 -18.05 -16.48
CA GLU A 226 9.76 -17.38 -17.61
C GLU A 226 8.47 -18.12 -17.99
N SER A 227 7.49 -17.38 -18.52
CA SER A 227 6.31 -18.00 -19.13
C SER A 227 6.66 -18.66 -20.44
N PHE A 228 5.95 -19.73 -20.79
CA PHE A 228 6.20 -20.49 -22.01
C PHE A 228 5.07 -20.27 -23.03
N ASP A 229 5.39 -19.65 -24.17
CA ASP A 229 4.42 -19.24 -25.20
C ASP A 229 4.35 -20.16 -26.43
N ASP A 230 5.14 -21.24 -26.44
CA ASP A 230 5.15 -22.27 -27.48
C ASP A 230 4.17 -23.44 -27.20
N ILE A 231 3.11 -23.19 -26.42
CA ILE A 231 2.05 -24.17 -26.08
C ILE A 231 0.66 -23.62 -26.46
N MET A 232 -0.23 -24.52 -26.90
CA MET A 232 -1.64 -24.24 -27.12
C MET A 232 -2.54 -25.01 -26.16
N LEU A 233 -3.69 -24.40 -25.84
CA LEU A 233 -4.69 -24.98 -24.94
C LEU A 233 -5.76 -25.72 -25.73
N LEU A 234 -6.08 -26.94 -25.27
CA LEU A 234 -7.09 -27.80 -25.86
C LEU A 234 -8.23 -28.02 -24.87
N VAL A 235 -9.42 -28.34 -25.38
CA VAL A 235 -10.57 -28.79 -24.59
C VAL A 235 -11.04 -30.16 -25.05
N HIS A 236 -11.39 -31.03 -24.12
CA HIS A 236 -12.00 -32.32 -24.41
C HIS A 236 -13.51 -32.15 -24.65
N CYS A 237 -13.97 -32.44 -25.87
CA CYS A 237 -15.40 -32.34 -26.25
C CYS A 237 -16.17 -33.66 -26.07
N GLY A 238 -15.51 -34.72 -25.57
CA GLY A 238 -16.12 -36.05 -25.48
C GLY A 238 -16.51 -36.60 -26.85
N GLN A 239 -17.67 -37.27 -26.92
CA GLN A 239 -18.23 -37.76 -28.19
C GLN A 239 -19.14 -36.72 -28.89
N ASP A 240 -19.28 -35.51 -28.34
CA ASP A 240 -20.14 -34.48 -28.91
C ASP A 240 -19.34 -33.52 -29.79
N ASP A 241 -19.11 -33.94 -31.04
CA ASP A 241 -18.43 -33.14 -32.08
C ASP A 241 -19.21 -31.86 -32.47
N LYS A 242 -20.31 -31.51 -31.79
CA LYS A 242 -21.11 -30.32 -32.09
C LYS A 242 -20.72 -29.09 -31.28
N VAL A 243 -19.87 -29.22 -30.26
CA VAL A 243 -19.46 -28.08 -29.43
C VAL A 243 -18.46 -27.22 -30.20
N THR A 244 -18.93 -26.09 -30.72
CA THR A 244 -18.10 -25.17 -31.54
C THR A 244 -17.55 -23.97 -30.78
N ALA A 245 -18.01 -23.74 -29.55
CA ALA A 245 -17.53 -22.66 -28.69
C ALA A 245 -17.79 -22.97 -27.21
N MET A 246 -17.05 -22.32 -26.30
CA MET A 246 -17.28 -22.34 -24.86
C MET A 246 -17.25 -20.92 -24.28
N GLU A 247 -17.82 -20.72 -23.08
CA GLU A 247 -17.78 -19.42 -22.40
C GLU A 247 -16.32 -19.07 -22.04
N THR A 248 -15.89 -17.87 -22.41
CA THR A 248 -14.51 -17.42 -22.20
C THR A 248 -14.19 -17.25 -20.71
N ASP A 249 -15.18 -16.95 -19.88
CA ASP A 249 -15.02 -16.84 -18.42
C ASP A 249 -14.47 -18.14 -17.81
N ILE A 250 -14.82 -19.32 -18.36
CA ILE A 250 -14.29 -20.60 -17.86
C ILE A 250 -12.77 -20.69 -18.04
N LEU A 251 -12.27 -20.19 -19.17
CA LEU A 251 -10.84 -20.18 -19.48
C LEU A 251 -10.10 -19.09 -18.70
N TYR A 252 -10.73 -17.93 -18.55
CA TYR A 252 -10.21 -16.85 -17.73
C TYR A 252 -10.07 -17.29 -16.26
N ASP A 253 -11.11 -17.89 -15.69
CA ASP A 253 -11.10 -18.40 -14.31
C ASP A 253 -9.99 -19.46 -14.12
N TYR A 254 -9.78 -20.33 -15.10
CA TYR A 254 -8.68 -21.30 -15.10
C TYR A 254 -7.31 -20.63 -15.10
N VAL A 255 -7.07 -19.63 -15.98
CA VAL A 255 -5.80 -18.90 -16.01
C VAL A 255 -5.53 -18.21 -14.67
N VAL A 256 -6.54 -17.56 -14.08
CA VAL A 256 -6.42 -16.94 -12.75
C VAL A 256 -6.05 -17.98 -11.69
N ASP A 257 -6.77 -19.11 -11.64
CA ASP A 257 -6.53 -20.17 -10.65
C ASP A 257 -5.14 -20.81 -10.83
N PHE A 258 -4.65 -20.94 -12.06
CA PHE A 258 -3.28 -21.38 -12.35
C PHE A 258 -2.26 -20.37 -11.80
N TYR A 259 -2.34 -19.10 -12.18
CA TYR A 259 -1.42 -18.08 -11.68
C TYR A 259 -1.40 -18.02 -10.15
N GLN A 260 -2.57 -18.07 -9.50
CA GLN A 260 -2.66 -18.09 -8.05
C GLN A 260 -2.05 -19.36 -7.43
N SER A 261 -2.10 -20.50 -8.11
CA SER A 261 -1.44 -21.73 -7.63
C SER A 261 0.09 -21.64 -7.64
N VAL A 262 0.67 -20.82 -8.52
CA VAL A 262 2.12 -20.61 -8.63
C VAL A 262 2.60 -19.48 -7.70
N PHE A 263 1.93 -18.33 -7.74
CA PHE A 263 2.35 -17.12 -7.02
C PHE A 263 1.76 -16.97 -5.61
N GLY A 264 0.86 -17.88 -5.24
CA GLY A 264 0.12 -17.86 -3.97
C GLY A 264 -1.25 -17.21 -4.12
N TYR A 265 -2.25 -17.82 -3.48
CA TYR A 265 -3.65 -17.38 -3.50
C TYR A 265 -3.91 -16.06 -2.76
N ASP A 266 -2.95 -15.56 -1.98
CA ASP A 266 -3.08 -14.32 -1.20
C ASP A 266 -2.40 -13.10 -1.88
N ASP A 267 -1.71 -13.29 -3.02
CA ASP A 267 -0.92 -12.24 -3.70
C ASP A 267 -1.46 -11.94 -5.11
N ASP A 268 -2.54 -11.16 -5.15
CA ASP A 268 -3.24 -10.79 -6.37
C ASP A 268 -2.50 -9.77 -7.25
N ILE A 269 -1.37 -9.22 -6.78
CA ILE A 269 -0.68 -8.10 -7.44
C ILE A 269 0.34 -8.63 -8.46
N LYS A 270 1.05 -9.72 -8.13
CA LYS A 270 2.19 -10.20 -8.95
C LYS A 270 1.78 -10.60 -10.36
N TYR A 271 0.75 -11.41 -10.54
CA TYR A 271 0.37 -11.91 -11.86
C TYR A 271 -0.39 -10.90 -12.73
N LYS A 272 -1.11 -9.95 -12.12
CA LYS A 272 -1.89 -8.93 -12.86
C LYS A 272 -1.01 -7.95 -13.64
N GLN A 273 0.27 -7.82 -13.28
CA GLN A 273 1.24 -7.01 -14.00
C GLN A 273 1.89 -7.77 -15.19
N HIS A 274 1.61 -9.06 -15.34
CA HIS A 274 2.18 -9.86 -16.41
C HIS A 274 1.46 -9.57 -17.73
N TRP A 275 2.22 -9.31 -18.81
CA TRP A 275 1.67 -8.89 -20.11
C TRP A 275 0.64 -9.88 -20.68
N TYR A 276 0.80 -11.17 -20.39
CA TYR A 276 -0.11 -12.21 -20.84
C TYR A 276 -1.46 -12.13 -20.12
N PHE A 277 -1.45 -11.78 -18.83
CA PHE A 277 -2.68 -11.58 -18.09
C PHE A 277 -3.52 -10.44 -18.70
N GLU A 278 -2.86 -9.33 -19.07
CA GLU A 278 -3.52 -8.23 -19.78
C GLU A 278 -4.15 -8.69 -21.11
N LEU A 279 -3.49 -9.58 -21.86
CA LEU A 279 -4.01 -10.13 -23.11
C LEU A 279 -5.25 -11.00 -22.89
N VAL A 280 -5.21 -11.87 -21.88
CA VAL A 280 -6.33 -12.75 -21.51
C VAL A 280 -7.53 -11.93 -21.01
N GLU A 281 -7.29 -10.92 -20.17
CA GLU A 281 -8.34 -10.00 -19.71
C GLU A 281 -8.92 -9.18 -20.88
N TRP A 282 -8.07 -8.63 -21.74
CA TRP A 282 -8.49 -7.93 -22.96
C TRP A 282 -9.37 -8.82 -23.85
N PHE A 283 -9.00 -10.09 -24.01
CA PHE A 283 -9.72 -11.06 -24.82
C PHE A 283 -11.09 -11.38 -24.20
N ARG A 284 -11.13 -11.66 -22.88
CA ARG A 284 -12.35 -11.91 -22.11
C ARG A 284 -13.37 -10.80 -22.25
N ILE A 285 -12.95 -9.54 -22.09
CA ILE A 285 -13.83 -8.36 -22.18
C ILE A 285 -14.48 -8.25 -23.57
N ARG A 286 -13.77 -8.65 -24.63
CA ARG A 286 -14.25 -8.52 -26.02
C ARG A 286 -15.02 -9.72 -26.52
N ARG A 287 -14.78 -10.90 -25.95
CA ARG A 287 -15.31 -12.16 -26.45
C ARG A 287 -15.88 -12.95 -25.30
N SER A 288 -17.21 -12.93 -25.16
CA SER A 288 -17.91 -13.77 -24.18
C SER A 288 -17.76 -15.27 -24.47
N LYS A 289 -17.51 -15.64 -25.73
CA LYS A 289 -17.27 -17.03 -26.14
C LYS A 289 -15.95 -17.19 -26.88
N THR A 290 -15.29 -18.30 -26.59
CA THR A 290 -14.07 -18.77 -27.26
C THR A 290 -14.43 -19.85 -28.26
N ASN A 291 -13.99 -19.69 -29.51
CA ASN A 291 -14.24 -20.67 -30.57
C ASN A 291 -13.38 -21.92 -30.40
N ILE A 292 -13.93 -23.07 -30.78
CA ILE A 292 -13.26 -24.38 -30.73
C ILE A 292 -13.03 -24.86 -32.17
N SER A 293 -11.77 -25.09 -32.51
CA SER A 293 -11.35 -25.54 -33.84
C SER A 293 -11.70 -27.01 -34.05
N GLN A 294 -12.55 -27.29 -35.05
CA GLN A 294 -13.10 -28.64 -35.28
C GLN A 294 -12.20 -29.55 -36.12
N GLU A 295 -11.22 -29.00 -36.82
CA GLU A 295 -10.39 -29.70 -37.79
C GLU A 295 -8.90 -29.46 -37.54
N LEU A 296 -8.07 -30.37 -38.04
CA LEU A 296 -6.62 -30.22 -38.11
C LEU A 296 -6.22 -29.61 -39.47
N PRO A 297 -5.07 -28.92 -39.58
CA PRO A 297 -4.10 -28.62 -38.52
C PRO A 297 -4.61 -27.52 -37.58
N TRP A 298 -4.16 -27.55 -36.34
CA TRP A 298 -4.37 -26.45 -35.40
C TRP A 298 -3.29 -25.39 -35.59
N GLU A 299 -3.70 -24.13 -35.51
CA GLU A 299 -2.84 -22.95 -35.66
C GLU A 299 -2.92 -22.14 -34.37
N ASP A 300 -1.77 -21.74 -33.82
CA ASP A 300 -1.73 -20.83 -32.68
C ASP A 300 -2.28 -19.46 -33.07
N VAL A 301 -3.19 -18.94 -32.24
CA VAL A 301 -3.84 -17.65 -32.44
C VAL A 301 -3.23 -16.55 -31.57
N THR A 302 -2.31 -16.88 -30.67
CA THR A 302 -1.79 -15.96 -29.64
C THR A 302 -1.11 -14.74 -30.27
N THR A 303 -0.20 -14.95 -31.22
CA THR A 303 0.50 -13.86 -31.92
C THR A 303 -0.46 -12.93 -32.71
N MET A 304 -1.48 -13.52 -33.33
CA MET A 304 -2.51 -12.76 -34.05
C MET A 304 -3.34 -11.91 -33.07
N LEU A 305 -3.76 -12.49 -31.94
CA LEU A 305 -4.55 -11.80 -30.92
C LEU A 305 -3.74 -10.71 -30.22
N GLN A 306 -2.44 -10.92 -29.98
CA GLN A 306 -1.53 -9.87 -29.50
C GLN A 306 -1.48 -8.69 -30.48
N SER A 307 -1.42 -8.98 -31.79
CA SER A 307 -1.42 -7.94 -32.82
C SER A 307 -2.76 -7.19 -32.85
N GLU A 308 -3.89 -7.90 -32.74
CA GLU A 308 -5.23 -7.31 -32.62
C GLU A 308 -5.36 -6.44 -31.35
N MET A 309 -4.80 -6.87 -30.22
CA MET A 309 -4.74 -6.10 -28.99
C MET A 309 -3.93 -4.81 -29.20
N LYS A 310 -2.72 -4.91 -29.76
CA LYS A 310 -1.86 -3.75 -30.08
C LYS A 310 -2.53 -2.79 -31.06
N GLU A 311 -3.25 -3.30 -32.07
CA GLU A 311 -4.01 -2.47 -32.99
C GLU A 311 -5.21 -1.80 -32.34
N SER A 312 -5.93 -2.49 -31.45
CA SER A 312 -7.11 -1.94 -30.77
C SER A 312 -6.72 -0.89 -29.71
N THR A 313 -5.58 -1.09 -29.06
CA THR A 313 -4.97 -0.12 -28.13
C THR A 313 -4.31 1.03 -28.88
N GLY A 314 -3.67 0.77 -30.03
CA GLY A 314 -3.13 1.77 -30.94
C GLY A 314 -4.19 2.60 -31.68
N LYS A 315 -5.35 2.04 -32.03
CA LYS A 315 -6.48 2.83 -32.58
C LYS A 315 -7.11 3.73 -31.51
N ARG A 316 -7.02 3.38 -30.22
CA ARG A 316 -7.32 4.30 -29.11
C ARG A 316 -6.31 5.45 -29.02
N SER A 317 -5.06 5.31 -29.48
CA SER A 317 -4.10 6.41 -29.46
C SER A 317 -4.41 7.52 -30.48
N ASN A 318 -5.11 7.21 -31.59
CA ASN A 318 -5.62 8.25 -32.50
C ASN A 318 -6.92 8.91 -32.01
N GLN A 319 -7.60 8.33 -31.01
CA GLN A 319 -8.71 8.96 -30.29
C GLN A 319 -8.22 9.71 -29.03
N ALA A 320 -7.00 9.43 -28.57
CA ALA A 320 -6.35 10.15 -27.47
C ALA A 320 -6.00 11.60 -27.82
N GLU A 321 -5.91 11.96 -29.11
CA GLU A 321 -5.77 13.36 -29.55
C GLU A 321 -6.99 14.24 -29.14
N SER A 322 -8.12 13.65 -28.71
CA SER A 322 -9.27 14.41 -28.19
C SER A 322 -9.50 14.32 -26.67
N SER A 323 -8.74 13.53 -25.90
CA SER A 323 -8.89 13.53 -24.43
C SER A 323 -8.01 14.62 -23.81
N LYS A 324 -8.47 15.28 -22.74
CA LYS A 324 -7.65 16.15 -21.89
C LYS A 324 -6.84 15.25 -20.98
N HIS A 325 -5.51 15.33 -21.00
CA HIS A 325 -4.68 14.57 -20.05
C HIS A 325 -4.04 15.50 -19.03
N VAL A 326 -4.32 15.23 -17.75
CA VAL A 326 -3.71 15.91 -16.60
C VAL A 326 -2.89 14.90 -15.78
N VAL A 327 -1.72 15.31 -15.31
CA VAL A 327 -0.87 14.48 -14.44
C VAL A 327 -0.79 15.11 -13.04
N VAL A 328 -1.02 14.31 -12.00
CA VAL A 328 -0.78 14.69 -10.61
C VAL A 328 0.40 13.87 -10.10
N VAL A 329 1.47 14.53 -9.62
CA VAL A 329 2.71 13.88 -9.15
C VAL A 329 2.76 13.90 -7.63
N GLY A 330 2.70 12.70 -7.03
CA GLY A 330 2.59 12.44 -5.60
C GLY A 330 1.14 12.13 -5.21
N ALA A 331 0.90 10.95 -4.64
CA ALA A 331 -0.39 10.53 -4.08
C ALA A 331 -0.43 10.64 -2.55
N GLY A 332 0.26 11.65 -1.99
CA GLY A 332 -0.05 12.14 -0.66
C GLY A 332 -1.46 12.76 -0.61
N ILE A 333 -1.91 13.14 0.58
CA ILE A 333 -3.27 13.71 0.75
C ILE A 333 -3.55 14.91 -0.17
N ALA A 334 -2.57 15.77 -0.42
CA ALA A 334 -2.71 16.90 -1.36
C ALA A 334 -3.00 16.43 -2.80
N GLY A 335 -2.31 15.39 -3.27
CA GLY A 335 -2.50 14.85 -4.62
C GLY A 335 -3.81 14.09 -4.76
N LEU A 336 -4.23 13.36 -3.72
CA LEU A 336 -5.54 12.71 -3.66
C LEU A 336 -6.68 13.73 -3.71
N VAL A 337 -6.61 14.79 -2.90
CA VAL A 337 -7.59 15.89 -2.93
C VAL A 337 -7.60 16.57 -4.30
N ALA A 338 -6.42 16.94 -4.82
CA ALA A 338 -6.32 17.59 -6.12
C ALA A 338 -6.97 16.75 -7.24
N THR A 339 -6.76 15.43 -7.21
CA THR A 339 -7.33 14.49 -8.17
C THR A 339 -8.85 14.45 -8.10
N VAL A 340 -9.41 14.29 -6.90
CA VAL A 340 -10.87 14.22 -6.70
C VAL A 340 -11.54 15.56 -6.99
N THR A 341 -11.02 16.66 -6.45
CA THR A 341 -11.55 18.02 -6.72
C THR A 341 -11.55 18.30 -8.22
N LEU A 342 -10.45 18.01 -8.92
CA LEU A 342 -10.36 18.24 -10.36
C LEU A 342 -11.44 17.45 -11.12
N ALA A 343 -11.59 16.17 -10.79
CA ALA A 343 -12.56 15.31 -11.44
C ALA A 343 -14.01 15.75 -11.19
N GLU A 344 -14.37 16.03 -9.95
CA GLU A 344 -15.73 16.42 -9.57
C GLU A 344 -16.12 17.79 -10.13
N GLU A 345 -15.22 18.78 -10.06
CA GLU A 345 -15.50 20.10 -10.62
C GLU A 345 -15.54 20.07 -12.16
N TYR A 346 -14.72 19.23 -12.81
CA TYR A 346 -14.83 18.99 -14.25
C TYR A 346 -16.19 18.38 -14.60
N TRP A 347 -16.58 17.32 -13.88
CA TRP A 347 -17.88 16.66 -14.04
C TRP A 347 -19.04 17.65 -13.92
N LYS A 348 -19.01 18.50 -12.88
CA LYS A 348 -20.02 19.53 -12.63
C LYS A 348 -20.09 20.54 -13.77
N LYS A 349 -18.95 21.09 -14.22
CA LYS A 349 -18.90 22.04 -15.34
C LYS A 349 -19.46 21.45 -16.63
N VAL A 350 -19.19 20.17 -16.90
CA VAL A 350 -19.73 19.48 -18.08
C VAL A 350 -21.27 19.41 -18.02
N HIS A 351 -21.85 19.07 -16.87
CA HIS A 351 -23.31 19.03 -16.71
C HIS A 351 -23.95 20.40 -16.86
N GLU A 352 -23.31 21.46 -16.34
CA GLU A 352 -23.80 22.85 -16.49
C GLU A 352 -23.79 23.35 -17.95
N LEU A 353 -22.95 22.76 -18.82
CA LEU A 353 -22.86 23.10 -20.24
C LEU A 353 -23.88 22.33 -21.10
N ASP A 354 -24.11 21.04 -20.80
CA ASP A 354 -25.10 20.22 -21.52
C ASP A 354 -26.52 20.80 -21.41
N ASP A 355 -26.83 21.44 -20.27
CA ASP A 355 -28.11 22.12 -20.04
C ASP A 355 -28.30 23.43 -20.85
N LYS A 356 -27.22 24.03 -21.39
CA LYS A 356 -27.27 25.40 -21.95
C LYS A 356 -27.07 25.46 -23.47
N ASP A 357 -26.16 24.67 -24.01
CA ASP A 357 -25.78 24.75 -25.43
C ASP A 357 -25.62 23.33 -25.98
N GLY A 358 -26.74 22.74 -26.40
CA GLY A 358 -26.77 21.41 -27.01
C GLY A 358 -26.04 21.41 -28.35
N GLN A 359 -24.69 21.33 -28.35
CA GLN A 359 -23.79 20.82 -29.41
C GLN A 359 -22.28 21.12 -29.21
N SER A 360 -21.81 21.51 -28.02
CA SER A 360 -20.34 21.57 -27.77
C SER A 360 -19.78 20.16 -27.59
N ALA A 361 -18.75 19.77 -28.36
CA ALA A 361 -18.09 18.48 -28.20
C ALA A 361 -17.21 18.49 -26.94
N ILE A 362 -17.79 18.08 -25.80
CA ILE A 362 -17.08 17.92 -24.53
C ILE A 362 -15.97 16.88 -24.71
N ARG A 363 -14.74 17.24 -24.33
CA ARG A 363 -13.60 16.32 -24.37
C ARG A 363 -13.59 15.44 -23.10
N PRO A 364 -13.28 14.15 -23.17
CA PRO A 364 -13.03 13.35 -21.97
C PRO A 364 -11.83 13.89 -21.18
N LEU A 365 -11.81 13.67 -19.87
CA LEU A 365 -10.69 14.02 -18.98
C LEU A 365 -10.02 12.74 -18.46
N THR A 366 -8.75 12.58 -18.75
CA THR A 366 -7.89 11.57 -18.14
C THR A 366 -6.99 12.22 -17.09
N ILE A 367 -6.98 11.68 -15.87
CA ILE A 367 -6.09 12.10 -14.78
C ILE A 367 -5.17 10.93 -14.44
N SER A 368 -3.85 11.13 -14.56
CA SER A 368 -2.85 10.17 -14.08
C SER A 368 -2.27 10.66 -12.75
N LEU A 369 -2.59 9.97 -11.65
CA LEU A 369 -2.01 10.19 -10.33
C LEU A 369 -0.80 9.26 -10.16
N LEU A 370 0.40 9.82 -10.20
CA LEU A 370 1.67 9.09 -10.16
C LEU A 370 2.27 9.13 -8.76
N GLU A 371 2.52 7.98 -8.16
CA GLU A 371 3.09 7.84 -6.82
C GLU A 371 4.42 7.09 -6.87
N ALA A 372 5.42 7.61 -6.17
CA ALA A 372 6.76 7.04 -6.15
C ALA A 372 6.82 5.74 -5.35
N HIS A 373 6.05 5.65 -4.26
CA HIS A 373 5.91 4.47 -3.43
C HIS A 373 4.96 3.43 -4.01
N PRO A 374 5.01 2.17 -3.53
CA PRO A 374 4.02 1.15 -3.84
C PRO A 374 2.66 1.36 -3.14
N PHE A 375 2.49 2.43 -2.35
CA PHE A 375 1.29 2.78 -1.59
C PHE A 375 1.03 4.30 -1.68
N VAL A 376 -0.18 4.73 -1.29
CA VAL A 376 -0.57 6.15 -1.29
C VAL A 376 -0.67 6.72 0.13
N GLY A 377 -0.88 8.03 0.27
CA GLY A 377 -1.04 8.73 1.55
C GLY A 377 0.19 9.53 2.00
N GLY A 378 1.38 9.22 1.46
CA GLY A 378 2.60 9.99 1.70
C GLY A 378 2.99 10.01 3.19
N ARG A 379 2.91 11.20 3.82
CA ARG A 379 3.17 11.41 5.25
C ARG A 379 1.96 11.15 6.16
N ILE A 380 0.83 10.76 5.60
CA ILE A 380 -0.26 10.12 6.35
C ILE A 380 -0.01 8.62 6.23
N ARG A 381 0.61 8.04 7.27
CA ARG A 381 0.98 6.62 7.30
C ARG A 381 0.55 6.04 8.63
N THR A 382 -0.34 5.05 8.57
CA THR A 382 -0.90 4.38 9.73
C THR A 382 -0.79 2.88 9.55
N PHE A 383 -0.23 2.21 10.55
CA PHE A 383 -0.23 0.75 10.62
C PHE A 383 -1.48 0.29 11.34
N VAL A 384 -2.37 -0.39 10.64
CA VAL A 384 -3.56 -1.02 11.23
C VAL A 384 -3.13 -2.34 11.86
N THR A 385 -3.38 -2.51 13.16
CA THR A 385 -2.91 -3.67 13.93
C THR A 385 -4.00 -4.68 14.25
N ASP A 386 -5.28 -4.36 14.02
CA ASP A 386 -6.41 -5.27 14.26
C ASP A 386 -6.62 -6.19 13.05
N PRO A 387 -6.47 -7.53 13.19
CA PRO A 387 -6.70 -8.49 12.11
C PRO A 387 -8.10 -8.40 11.47
N ALA A 388 -9.13 -8.04 12.25
CA ALA A 388 -10.50 -7.93 11.73
C ALA A 388 -10.66 -6.75 10.77
N HIS A 389 -9.94 -5.65 11.02
CA HIS A 389 -9.94 -4.46 10.17
C HIS A 389 -8.87 -4.53 9.07
N CYS A 390 -7.82 -5.33 9.25
CA CYS A 390 -6.81 -5.55 8.20
C CYS A 390 -7.42 -6.04 6.89
N GLU A 391 -8.49 -6.82 6.90
CA GLU A 391 -9.17 -7.28 5.68
C GLU A 391 -9.75 -6.13 4.85
N GLU A 392 -10.29 -5.10 5.51
CA GLU A 392 -10.91 -3.91 4.88
C GLU A 392 -9.84 -2.93 4.37
N PHE A 393 -8.72 -2.79 5.10
CA PHE A 393 -7.63 -1.85 4.79
C PHE A 393 -6.49 -2.40 3.89
N LYS A 394 -6.53 -3.69 3.49
CA LYS A 394 -5.49 -4.34 2.65
C LYS A 394 -5.20 -3.59 1.34
N SER A 395 -6.17 -2.89 0.77
CA SER A 395 -6.05 -2.18 -0.51
C SER A 395 -5.27 -0.86 -0.46
N VAL A 396 -5.08 -0.27 0.73
CA VAL A 396 -4.56 1.10 0.88
C VAL A 396 -3.07 1.14 1.24
N ASN A 397 -2.54 0.11 1.91
CA ASN A 397 -1.18 0.08 2.47
C ASN A 397 -0.49 -1.29 2.30
N ALA A 398 -0.46 -1.82 1.07
CA ALA A 398 0.01 -3.18 0.77
C ALA A 398 1.42 -3.53 1.31
N SER A 399 2.33 -2.55 1.48
CA SER A 399 3.71 -2.84 1.96
C SER A 399 3.86 -3.13 3.46
N VAL A 400 2.78 -2.99 4.26
CA VAL A 400 2.86 -3.15 5.72
C VAL A 400 2.61 -4.59 6.15
N ALA A 401 1.97 -5.40 5.31
CA ALA A 401 1.64 -6.80 5.63
C ALA A 401 2.89 -7.68 5.86
N GLU A 402 4.06 -7.25 5.37
CA GLU A 402 5.35 -7.96 5.48
C GLU A 402 6.10 -7.69 6.80
N CYS A 403 5.70 -6.70 7.60
CA CYS A 403 6.36 -6.46 8.88
C CYS A 403 5.62 -7.22 9.99
N ASP A 404 5.90 -8.53 10.12
CA ASP A 404 5.33 -9.39 11.17
C ASP A 404 5.55 -8.85 12.60
N SER A 405 6.51 -7.93 12.76
CA SER A 405 6.74 -7.20 14.02
C SER A 405 5.61 -6.22 14.40
N VAL A 406 4.75 -5.83 13.46
CA VAL A 406 3.72 -4.79 13.66
C VAL A 406 2.35 -5.36 14.04
N LYS A 407 1.99 -6.57 13.57
CA LYS A 407 0.69 -7.21 13.86
C LYS A 407 0.45 -7.46 15.36
N ASN A 408 1.49 -7.49 16.18
CA ASN A 408 1.41 -7.64 17.65
C ASN A 408 1.82 -6.37 18.41
N PHE A 409 2.00 -5.23 17.73
CA PHE A 409 2.66 -4.06 18.32
C PHE A 409 1.77 -3.26 19.26
N SER A 410 0.47 -3.15 18.96
CA SER A 410 -0.46 -2.27 19.68
C SER A 410 -1.91 -2.75 19.47
N PRO A 411 -2.81 -2.63 20.47
CA PRO A 411 -4.24 -2.85 20.27
C PRO A 411 -4.91 -1.74 19.43
N TRP A 412 -4.17 -0.66 19.14
CA TRP A 412 -4.63 0.46 18.32
C TRP A 412 -3.83 0.60 17.01
N PRO A 413 -4.45 1.19 15.97
CA PRO A 413 -3.71 1.70 14.81
C PRO A 413 -2.55 2.61 15.24
N VAL A 414 -1.37 2.39 14.65
CA VAL A 414 -0.13 3.09 14.97
C VAL A 414 0.14 4.16 13.90
N PRO A 415 -0.07 5.44 14.20
CA PRO A 415 0.18 6.51 13.24
C PRO A 415 1.66 6.84 13.22
N VAL A 416 2.36 6.36 12.21
CA VAL A 416 3.76 6.71 11.99
C VAL A 416 3.88 8.15 11.50
N GLY A 417 2.88 8.60 10.74
CA GLY A 417 2.76 9.93 10.17
C GLY A 417 1.94 10.90 11.00
N ALA A 418 1.20 11.76 10.29
CA ALA A 418 0.25 12.67 10.87
C ALA A 418 -0.86 11.92 11.62
N GLU A 419 -1.28 12.45 12.77
CA GLU A 419 -2.31 11.81 13.59
C GLU A 419 -3.40 12.75 14.11
N PHE A 420 -3.18 14.05 14.05
CA PHE A 420 -4.02 15.02 14.76
C PHE A 420 -4.81 15.92 13.82
N VAL A 421 -6.08 16.11 14.15
CA VAL A 421 -6.95 17.13 13.59
C VAL A 421 -6.90 18.36 14.50
N HIS A 422 -6.61 19.49 13.86
CA HIS A 422 -6.55 20.82 14.46
C HIS A 422 -7.29 21.82 13.57
N GLY A 423 -7.57 22.98 14.12
CA GLY A 423 -8.14 24.11 13.39
C GLY A 423 -9.66 24.09 13.34
N VAL A 424 -10.24 25.28 13.16
CA VAL A 424 -11.69 25.47 13.00
C VAL A 424 -12.03 25.76 11.54
N GLY A 425 -13.08 25.12 11.03
CA GLY A 425 -13.58 25.40 9.68
C GLY A 425 -12.66 24.98 8.53
N SER A 426 -11.69 24.10 8.81
CA SER A 426 -10.81 23.54 7.78
C SER A 426 -11.53 22.50 6.91
N MET A 427 -10.91 22.13 5.79
CA MET A 427 -11.41 21.05 4.94
C MET A 427 -11.52 19.71 5.69
N ILE A 428 -10.64 19.44 6.66
CA ILE A 428 -10.73 18.22 7.48
C ILE A 428 -11.96 18.27 8.38
N ASN A 429 -12.25 19.42 9.00
CA ASN A 429 -13.44 19.55 9.83
C ASN A 429 -14.69 19.24 9.02
N LYS A 430 -14.81 19.85 7.84
CA LYS A 430 -15.93 19.60 6.93
C LYS A 430 -16.01 18.13 6.50
N LEU A 431 -14.88 17.51 6.13
CA LEU A 431 -14.88 16.11 5.72
C LEU A 431 -15.36 15.20 6.85
N ILE A 432 -14.87 15.42 8.07
CA ILE A 432 -15.35 14.64 9.22
C ILE A 432 -16.84 14.92 9.48
N GLU A 433 -17.28 16.18 9.40
CA GLU A 433 -18.69 16.60 9.52
C GLU A 433 -19.61 15.85 8.55
N ASP A 434 -19.20 15.73 7.29
CA ASP A 434 -19.95 15.06 6.23
C ASP A 434 -20.03 13.52 6.42
N HIS A 435 -19.25 12.95 7.34
CA HIS A 435 -19.17 11.51 7.63
C HIS A 435 -19.56 11.21 9.08
N GLU A 436 -20.87 11.15 9.37
CA GLU A 436 -21.40 10.90 10.73
C GLU A 436 -20.93 9.57 11.34
N ASP A 437 -20.62 8.58 10.50
CA ASP A 437 -20.14 7.26 10.87
C ASP A 437 -18.70 7.27 11.42
N TRP A 438 -17.92 8.32 11.12
CA TRP A 438 -16.55 8.42 11.62
C TRP A 438 -16.53 8.76 13.10
N ILE A 439 -15.86 7.89 13.87
CA ILE A 439 -15.60 8.10 15.28
C ILE A 439 -14.42 9.06 15.43
N VAL A 440 -14.68 10.15 16.13
CA VAL A 440 -13.66 11.16 16.45
C VAL A 440 -13.45 11.17 17.96
N GLN A 441 -12.21 11.01 18.37
CA GLN A 441 -11.81 11.04 19.76
C GLN A 441 -11.15 12.38 20.08
N GLU A 442 -11.65 13.02 21.15
CA GLU A 442 -10.97 14.15 21.76
C GLU A 442 -9.73 13.64 22.51
N THR A 443 -8.56 14.22 22.20
CA THR A 443 -7.30 13.82 22.85
C THR A 443 -7.05 14.61 24.12
N PHE A 444 -7.12 15.94 24.05
CA PHE A 444 -7.14 16.80 25.23
C PHE A 444 -7.94 18.07 24.93
N ASP A 445 -8.40 18.72 25.99
CA ASP A 445 -9.08 20.00 25.94
C ASP A 445 -8.44 21.00 26.92
N LEU A 446 -8.25 22.24 26.47
CA LEU A 446 -7.84 23.38 27.29
C LEU A 446 -9.04 24.20 27.80
N CYS A 447 -10.24 24.00 27.27
CA CYS A 447 -11.48 24.60 27.77
C CYS A 447 -11.88 23.98 29.12
N VAL A 448 -12.29 24.81 30.08
CA VAL A 448 -12.72 24.34 31.41
C VAL A 448 -14.22 24.02 31.40
N GLU A 449 -15.01 24.79 30.65
CA GLU A 449 -16.45 24.61 30.56
C GLU A 449 -16.91 24.24 29.13
N PRO A 450 -17.89 23.34 28.94
CA PRO A 450 -18.38 22.93 27.61
C PRO A 450 -18.99 24.06 26.75
N ASP A 451 -19.31 25.21 27.34
CA ASP A 451 -19.80 26.41 26.67
C ASP A 451 -18.68 27.41 26.30
N GLU A 452 -17.43 27.17 26.73
CA GLU A 452 -16.23 27.91 26.30
C GLU A 452 -15.74 27.50 24.91
N TYR A 453 -16.22 26.37 24.37
CA TYR A 453 -15.97 26.06 22.98
C TYR A 453 -16.42 27.23 22.12
N PRO A 454 -15.62 27.68 21.14
CA PRO A 454 -16.16 28.55 20.11
C PRO A 454 -17.41 27.84 19.57
N SER A 455 -18.56 28.50 19.69
CA SER A 455 -19.92 27.99 19.43
C SER A 455 -20.17 27.48 18.00
N LYS A 456 -19.09 27.29 17.23
CA LYS A 456 -18.99 26.80 15.87
C LYS A 456 -18.22 25.47 15.74
N ASN A 457 -17.69 24.87 16.80
CA ASN A 457 -17.03 23.56 16.69
C ASN A 457 -18.08 22.44 16.61
N SER A 458 -18.29 21.93 15.40
CA SER A 458 -19.26 20.89 15.06
C SER A 458 -19.03 19.56 15.77
N PHE A 459 -17.80 19.28 16.24
CA PHE A 459 -17.45 17.98 16.82
C PHE A 459 -18.14 17.70 18.15
N VAL A 460 -18.40 18.73 18.97
CA VAL A 460 -18.99 18.55 20.31
C VAL A 460 -20.48 18.15 20.24
N GLN A 461 -21.12 18.33 19.08
CA GLN A 461 -22.54 18.04 18.87
C GLN A 461 -22.79 16.68 18.20
N ARG A 462 -21.74 15.93 17.88
CA ARG A 462 -21.84 14.65 17.17
C ARG A 462 -22.23 13.51 18.12
N GLN A 463 -23.00 12.56 17.60
CA GLN A 463 -23.34 11.33 18.34
C GLN A 463 -22.13 10.38 18.47
N ASN A 464 -21.27 10.34 17.45
CA ASN A 464 -20.11 9.45 17.36
C ASN A 464 -18.80 10.16 17.77
N SER A 465 -18.86 10.94 18.84
CA SER A 465 -17.68 11.57 19.43
C SER A 465 -17.38 10.99 20.81
N LEU A 466 -16.13 10.59 21.01
CA LEU A 466 -15.62 10.18 22.31
C LEU A 466 -15.05 11.41 23.01
N LEU A 467 -15.92 12.10 23.75
CA LEU A 467 -15.56 13.30 24.52
C LEU A 467 -14.93 12.93 25.86
N LEU A 468 -14.04 13.79 26.35
CA LEU A 468 -13.56 13.71 27.72
C LEU A 468 -14.71 13.98 28.70
N CYS A 469 -14.81 13.15 29.75
CA CYS A 469 -15.82 13.37 30.79
C CYS A 469 -15.52 14.65 31.60
N PRO A 470 -16.52 15.25 32.28
CA PRO A 470 -16.29 16.46 33.09
C PRO A 470 -15.16 16.29 34.12
N GLU A 471 -15.05 15.12 34.74
CA GLU A 471 -13.97 14.83 35.69
C GLU A 471 -12.60 14.73 35.02
N GLN A 472 -12.54 14.25 33.77
CA GLN A 472 -11.30 14.23 32.98
C GLN A 472 -10.87 15.65 32.65
N ARG A 473 -11.78 16.51 32.15
CA ARG A 473 -11.51 17.92 31.81
C ARG A 473 -11.02 18.76 32.99
N GLN A 474 -11.46 18.44 34.20
CA GLN A 474 -10.98 19.08 35.43
C GLN A 474 -9.56 18.68 35.82
N LYS A 475 -8.96 17.67 35.18
CA LYS A 475 -7.60 17.22 35.44
C LYS A 475 -6.63 17.88 34.46
N SER A 476 -5.41 18.18 34.92
CA SER A 476 -4.40 18.78 34.04
C SER A 476 -3.88 17.76 33.03
N HIS A 477 -4.37 17.88 31.79
CA HIS A 477 -4.00 17.05 30.64
C HIS A 477 -2.59 17.31 30.10
N ILE A 478 -2.03 18.47 30.42
CA ILE A 478 -0.72 18.91 29.93
C ILE A 478 0.23 19.04 31.10
N GLN A 479 1.35 18.34 31.02
CA GLN A 479 2.39 18.38 32.03
C GLN A 479 3.68 18.94 31.45
N LEU A 480 4.38 19.73 32.26
CA LEU A 480 5.70 20.27 31.98
C LEU A 480 6.73 19.60 32.88
N ILE A 481 7.75 18.99 32.30
CA ILE A 481 8.89 18.43 33.03
C ILE A 481 9.99 19.48 33.11
N LEU A 482 10.16 20.12 34.27
CA LEU A 482 11.17 21.14 34.50
C LEU A 482 12.05 20.75 35.70
N ASP A 483 13.37 20.77 35.50
CA ASP A 483 14.35 20.44 36.55
C ASP A 483 14.11 19.08 37.23
N GLY A 484 13.66 18.10 36.44
CA GLY A 484 13.34 16.74 36.92
C GLY A 484 12.03 16.63 37.70
N GLN A 485 11.23 17.70 37.75
CA GLN A 485 9.92 17.72 38.39
C GLN A 485 8.82 17.87 37.34
N CYS A 486 7.72 17.16 37.56
CA CYS A 486 6.53 17.27 36.73
C CYS A 486 5.59 18.33 37.30
N HIS A 487 5.18 19.27 36.47
CA HIS A 487 4.28 20.33 36.85
C HIS A 487 3.10 20.44 35.89
N PRO A 488 1.85 20.50 36.40
CA PRO A 488 0.69 20.74 35.54
C PRO A 488 0.82 22.11 34.87
N ILE A 489 0.57 22.18 33.56
CA ILE A 489 0.26 23.44 32.87
C ILE A 489 -1.24 23.63 33.10
N LEU A 490 -1.58 24.39 34.14
CA LEU A 490 -2.97 24.59 34.55
C LEU A 490 -3.70 25.46 33.53
N GLY A 491 -4.86 25.00 33.05
CA GLY A 491 -5.87 25.89 32.49
C GLY A 491 -6.44 26.74 33.62
N LYS A 492 -6.22 28.07 33.57
CA LYS A 492 -6.78 29.11 34.46
C LYS A 492 -7.17 28.65 35.88
N ASP A 493 -6.21 28.22 36.70
CA ASP A 493 -6.53 27.87 38.09
C ASP A 493 -6.52 29.08 39.02
N ASP A 494 -7.46 29.04 39.97
CA ASP A 494 -7.80 30.04 40.98
C ASP A 494 -6.55 30.71 41.62
N PRO A 495 -6.25 31.99 41.29
CA PRO A 495 -5.08 32.71 41.81
C PRO A 495 -5.07 32.79 43.35
N THR A 496 -6.18 32.45 44.02
CA THR A 496 -6.25 32.44 45.49
C THR A 496 -5.53 31.26 46.14
N LYS A 497 -5.28 30.14 45.44
CA LYS A 497 -4.61 28.95 46.03
C LYS A 497 -3.08 28.98 45.98
N SER A 498 -2.46 29.67 45.02
CA SER A 498 -0.98 29.73 44.90
C SER A 498 -0.32 30.63 45.95
N SER A 499 -1.06 31.54 46.57
CA SER A 499 -0.53 32.53 47.52
C SER A 499 -0.15 31.97 48.91
N ARG A 500 -0.37 30.68 49.19
CA ARG A 500 -0.18 30.09 50.54
C ARG A 500 1.00 29.13 50.69
N SER A 501 1.61 28.63 49.62
CA SER A 501 2.86 27.85 49.72
C SER A 501 4.04 28.77 49.42
N GLY A 502 4.90 29.03 50.41
CA GLY A 502 6.16 29.74 50.23
C GLY A 502 7.21 28.93 49.46
N ASP A 503 6.78 28.15 48.47
CA ASP A 503 7.64 27.28 47.67
C ASP A 503 8.29 28.09 46.55
N VAL A 504 9.57 28.40 46.75
CA VAL A 504 10.39 29.21 45.83
C VAL A 504 10.44 28.60 44.43
N GLN A 505 10.33 27.27 44.29
CA GLN A 505 10.39 26.59 42.99
C GLN A 505 9.14 26.85 42.15
N ILE A 506 7.95 26.89 42.78
CA ILE A 506 6.70 27.23 42.10
C ILE A 506 6.75 28.66 41.56
N GLY A 507 7.30 29.59 42.34
CA GLY A 507 7.47 30.99 41.91
C GLY A 507 8.38 31.13 40.69
N ARG A 508 9.51 30.41 40.63
CA ARG A 508 10.41 30.42 39.47
C ARG A 508 9.72 29.87 38.22
N LYS A 509 9.02 28.74 38.33
CA LYS A 509 8.29 28.13 37.20
C LYS A 509 7.26 29.08 36.60
N VAL A 510 6.43 29.70 37.44
CA VAL A 510 5.41 30.67 36.99
C VAL A 510 6.09 31.82 36.25
N ALA A 511 7.18 32.38 36.80
CA ALA A 511 7.92 33.45 36.15
C ALA A 511 8.49 33.04 34.78
N LEU A 512 9.01 31.81 34.63
CA LEU A 512 9.50 31.31 33.34
C LEU A 512 8.36 31.20 32.32
N MET A 513 7.22 30.62 32.71
CA MET A 513 6.05 30.48 31.83
C MET A 513 5.44 31.82 31.45
N ASP A 514 5.37 32.78 32.37
CA ASP A 514 4.89 34.14 32.10
C ASP A 514 5.77 34.81 31.02
N ARG A 515 7.10 34.61 31.09
CA ARG A 515 8.01 35.13 30.05
C ARG A 515 7.87 34.41 28.72
N VAL A 516 7.66 33.10 28.70
CA VAL A 516 7.36 32.35 27.47
C VAL A 516 6.09 32.89 26.81
N ASN A 517 5.03 33.07 27.59
CA ASN A 517 3.75 33.60 27.11
C ASN A 517 3.88 35.05 26.62
N GLU A 518 4.61 35.91 27.34
CA GLU A 518 4.89 37.29 26.92
C GLU A 518 5.61 37.33 25.57
N ILE A 519 6.64 36.49 25.38
CA ILE A 519 7.38 36.40 24.12
C ILE A 519 6.46 35.94 23.00
N TRP A 520 5.61 34.94 23.23
CA TRP A 520 4.67 34.43 22.23
C TRP A 520 3.60 35.46 21.84
N GLN A 521 3.02 36.16 22.82
CA GLN A 521 2.06 37.24 22.57
C GLN A 521 2.69 38.39 21.77
N ASN A 522 3.96 38.70 22.02
CA ASN A 522 4.68 39.68 21.20
C ASN A 522 4.83 39.25 19.74
N LEU A 523 4.92 37.94 19.46
CA LEU A 523 4.91 37.45 18.08
C LEU A 523 3.55 37.68 17.41
N GLN A 524 2.44 37.44 18.10
CA GLN A 524 1.10 37.71 17.54
C GLN A 524 0.94 39.19 17.15
N TYR A 525 1.46 40.09 17.99
CA TYR A 525 1.44 41.54 17.71
C TYR A 525 2.22 41.94 16.44
N ILE A 526 3.30 41.22 16.09
CA ILE A 526 4.06 41.49 14.86
C ILE A 526 3.17 41.36 13.61
N SER A 527 2.23 40.40 13.59
CA SER A 527 1.36 40.18 12.43
C SER A 527 0.35 41.32 12.29
N GLU A 528 -0.27 41.73 13.41
CA GLU A 528 -1.18 42.88 13.42
C GLU A 528 -0.49 44.16 12.91
N MET A 529 0.78 44.36 13.27
CA MET A 529 1.58 45.48 12.78
C MET A 529 1.85 45.41 11.28
N MET A 530 2.12 44.22 10.74
CA MET A 530 2.33 44.00 9.30
C MET A 530 1.05 44.28 8.51
N GLU A 531 -0.10 43.81 8.97
CA GLU A 531 -1.39 44.03 8.32
C GLU A 531 -1.80 45.51 8.33
N THR A 532 -1.47 46.23 9.40
CA THR A 532 -1.78 47.67 9.54
C THR A 532 -0.77 48.59 8.86
N GLY A 533 0.30 48.04 8.24
CA GLY A 533 1.32 48.80 7.53
C GLY A 533 2.20 49.67 8.43
N LYS A 534 2.28 49.37 9.74
CA LYS A 534 3.13 50.09 10.72
C LYS A 534 4.57 49.57 10.69
N VAL A 535 5.23 49.73 9.55
CA VAL A 535 6.51 49.09 9.26
C VAL A 535 7.69 49.64 10.09
N GLU A 536 7.61 50.88 10.57
CA GLU A 536 8.72 51.57 11.25
C GLU A 536 9.15 50.90 12.57
N ASP A 537 8.24 50.19 13.24
CA ASP A 537 8.48 49.55 14.54
C ASP A 537 8.61 48.01 14.43
N LEU A 538 8.55 47.45 13.22
CA LEU A 538 8.65 46.00 13.02
C LEU A 538 10.08 45.52 13.29
N PRO A 539 10.26 44.43 14.07
CA PRO A 539 11.57 43.80 14.16
C PRO A 539 11.98 43.29 12.77
N ARG A 540 13.28 43.35 12.46
CA ARG A 540 13.83 42.68 11.27
C ARG A 540 13.49 41.19 11.31
N ASP A 541 13.39 40.54 10.16
CA ASP A 541 13.23 39.08 10.14
C ASP A 541 14.49 38.42 10.73
N MET A 542 14.27 37.53 11.69
CA MET A 542 15.31 36.86 12.48
C MET A 542 14.77 35.55 13.05
N SER A 543 15.67 34.74 13.61
CA SER A 543 15.26 33.53 14.31
C SER A 543 14.60 33.86 15.66
N LEU A 544 13.74 32.98 16.15
CA LEU A 544 13.13 33.12 17.47
C LEU A 544 14.20 33.12 18.56
N GLU A 545 15.32 32.39 18.36
CA GLU A 545 16.44 32.46 19.29
C GLU A 545 17.04 33.88 19.38
N GLU A 546 17.34 34.50 18.23
CA GLU A 546 17.85 35.88 18.18
C GLU A 546 16.88 36.85 18.84
N TYR A 547 15.58 36.71 18.55
CA TYR A 547 14.53 37.56 19.12
C TYR A 547 14.44 37.45 20.63
N VAL A 548 14.48 36.23 21.19
CA VAL A 548 14.48 36.00 22.65
C VAL A 548 15.70 36.66 23.29
N ASN A 549 16.88 36.51 22.69
CA ASN A 549 18.10 37.15 23.20
C ASN A 549 17.97 38.68 23.18
N GLU A 550 17.50 39.28 22.08
CA GLU A 550 17.34 40.73 21.98
C GLU A 550 16.34 41.25 23.02
N LYS A 551 15.18 40.59 23.16
CA LYS A 551 14.15 41.00 24.12
C LYS A 551 14.63 40.89 25.56
N LEU A 552 15.12 39.73 25.98
CA LEU A 552 15.47 39.51 27.39
C LEU A 552 16.74 40.27 27.82
N ASN A 553 17.66 40.58 26.90
CA ASN A 553 18.82 41.42 27.21
C ASN A 553 18.49 42.92 27.23
N SER A 554 17.41 43.34 26.58
CA SER A 554 16.98 44.76 26.53
C SER A 554 16.04 45.17 27.68
N CYS A 555 15.44 44.20 28.37
CA CYS A 555 14.59 44.46 29.53
C CYS A 555 15.40 45.01 30.71
N ASN A 556 14.83 45.96 31.45
CA ASN A 556 15.44 46.48 32.68
C ASN A 556 15.45 45.44 33.83
N ASP A 557 14.71 44.34 33.67
CA ASP A 557 14.66 43.24 34.62
C ASP A 557 15.88 42.33 34.44
N VAL A 558 16.60 42.04 35.52
CA VAL A 558 17.76 41.14 35.50
C VAL A 558 17.26 39.69 35.41
N VAL A 559 17.15 39.16 34.19
CA VAL A 559 16.92 37.73 33.94
C VAL A 559 18.27 37.01 33.93
N SER A 560 18.39 35.90 34.65
CA SER A 560 19.64 35.15 34.69
C SER A 560 19.91 34.44 33.36
N ASN A 561 21.19 34.24 33.00
CA ASN A 561 21.54 33.47 31.81
C ASN A 561 20.97 32.04 31.84
N GLU A 562 20.86 31.44 33.03
CA GLU A 562 20.24 30.13 33.19
C GLU A 562 18.75 30.16 32.85
N ASP A 563 18.02 31.17 33.34
CA ASP A 563 16.60 31.33 33.03
C ASP A 563 16.36 31.64 31.54
N ILE A 564 17.23 32.43 30.89
CA ILE A 564 17.18 32.65 29.44
C ILE A 564 17.29 31.32 28.70
N GLN A 565 18.22 30.44 29.10
CA GLN A 565 18.36 29.12 28.47
C GLN A 565 17.14 28.23 28.73
N LYS A 566 16.53 28.30 29.91
CA LYS A 566 15.30 27.56 30.21
C LYS A 566 14.11 28.08 29.40
N ILE A 567 13.97 29.39 29.25
CA ILE A 567 12.95 30.02 28.38
C ILE A 567 13.13 29.54 26.93
N LYS A 568 14.37 29.48 26.42
CA LYS A 568 14.65 28.93 25.10
C LYS A 568 14.23 27.46 25.01
N GLN A 569 14.64 26.61 25.95
CA GLN A 569 14.24 25.19 25.94
C GLN A 569 12.72 25.01 25.97
N LEU A 570 11.99 25.86 26.71
CA LEU A 570 10.53 25.86 26.73
C LEU A 570 9.95 26.25 25.38
N LEU A 571 10.42 27.34 24.77
CA LEU A 571 9.97 27.80 23.45
C LEU A 571 10.29 26.77 22.36
N GLU A 572 11.47 26.13 22.42
CA GLU A 572 11.87 25.09 21.49
C GLU A 572 10.92 23.89 21.58
N CYS A 573 10.67 23.43 22.81
CA CYS A 573 9.82 22.29 23.09
C CYS A 573 8.35 22.53 22.73
N MET A 574 7.79 23.70 23.03
CA MET A 574 6.35 23.98 22.89
C MET A 574 5.95 24.46 21.48
N TYR A 575 6.85 25.17 20.79
CA TYR A 575 6.51 25.82 19.52
C TYR A 575 7.39 25.33 18.37
N ALA A 576 8.72 25.46 18.47
CA ALA A 576 9.59 25.14 17.34
C ALA A 576 9.54 23.65 16.98
N ASN A 577 9.57 22.76 17.96
CA ASN A 577 9.46 21.31 17.72
C ASN A 577 8.06 20.90 17.25
N THR A 578 6.99 21.57 17.69
CA THR A 578 5.63 21.36 17.15
C THR A 578 5.58 21.70 15.67
N ALA A 579 6.33 22.71 15.24
CA ALA A 579 6.49 23.10 13.84
C ALA A 579 7.63 22.37 13.11
N GLY A 580 8.31 21.41 13.75
CA GLY A 580 9.26 20.53 13.09
C GLY A 580 10.63 21.15 12.84
N THR A 581 11.01 22.13 13.66
CA THR A 581 12.26 22.90 13.52
C THR A 581 12.89 23.17 14.90
N SER A 582 13.97 23.97 14.92
CA SER A 582 14.66 24.47 16.10
C SER A 582 14.56 26.00 16.19
N LEU A 583 14.84 26.58 17.35
CA LEU A 583 14.72 28.03 17.56
C LEU A 583 15.62 28.87 16.65
N GLU A 584 16.78 28.34 16.27
CA GLU A 584 17.74 29.04 15.42
C GLU A 584 17.25 29.18 13.97
N HIS A 585 16.28 28.36 13.58
CA HIS A 585 15.69 28.32 12.24
C HIS A 585 14.23 28.80 12.20
N PHE A 586 13.56 28.85 13.35
CA PHE A 586 12.17 29.30 13.49
C PHE A 586 12.06 30.81 13.24
N GLY A 587 11.54 31.19 12.07
CA GLY A 587 11.45 32.61 11.64
C GLY A 587 10.29 33.36 12.28
N ILE A 588 10.57 34.48 12.96
CA ILE A 588 9.54 35.22 13.72
C ILE A 588 8.46 35.84 12.83
N HIS A 589 8.79 36.29 11.62
CA HIS A 589 7.81 36.88 10.71
C HIS A 589 6.84 35.85 10.18
N GLU A 590 7.35 34.69 9.78
CA GLU A 590 6.51 33.62 9.25
C GLU A 590 5.64 32.99 10.35
N ALA A 591 6.21 32.75 11.53
CA ALA A 591 5.48 32.21 12.66
C ALA A 591 4.36 33.17 13.10
N SER A 592 4.67 34.46 13.20
CA SER A 592 3.69 35.51 13.51
C SER A 592 2.52 35.52 12.52
N ARG A 593 2.81 35.45 11.22
CA ARG A 593 1.78 35.36 10.17
C ARG A 593 0.89 34.14 10.36
N GLU A 594 1.49 32.97 10.57
CA GLU A 594 0.75 31.73 10.74
C GLU A 594 -0.18 31.77 11.95
N GLU A 595 0.32 32.23 13.11
CA GLU A 595 -0.49 32.38 14.33
C GLU A 595 -1.69 33.33 14.16
N ASN A 596 -1.57 34.35 13.31
CA ASN A 596 -2.65 35.29 13.05
C ASN A 596 -3.67 34.77 12.03
N ASN A 597 -3.21 33.97 11.06
CA ASN A 597 -4.03 33.50 9.95
C ASN A 597 -4.70 32.15 10.23
N TRP A 598 -4.30 31.45 11.28
CA TRP A 598 -4.81 30.14 11.63
C TRP A 598 -5.40 30.11 13.04
N GLU A 599 -6.70 29.82 13.12
CA GLU A 599 -7.38 29.64 14.39
C GLU A 599 -7.15 28.20 14.88
N TYR A 600 -6.12 28.02 15.72
CA TYR A 600 -5.92 26.77 16.43
C TYR A 600 -7.08 26.52 17.39
N THR A 601 -7.58 25.29 17.40
CA THR A 601 -8.57 24.85 18.38
C THR A 601 -7.90 24.68 19.74
N GLU A 602 -8.64 24.98 20.82
CA GLU A 602 -8.21 24.69 22.20
C GLU A 602 -8.09 23.17 22.48
N CYS A 603 -8.59 22.34 21.56
CA CYS A 603 -8.60 20.88 21.66
C CYS A 603 -7.97 20.25 20.42
N ASN A 604 -7.39 19.07 20.63
CA ASN A 604 -6.88 18.24 19.54
C ASN A 604 -7.74 16.98 19.39
N TRP A 605 -8.00 16.62 18.14
CA TRP A 605 -8.85 15.47 17.82
C TRP A 605 -8.08 14.43 17.02
N ARG A 606 -8.54 13.19 17.05
CA ARG A 606 -8.07 12.12 16.16
C ARG A 606 -9.27 11.32 15.66
N THR A 607 -9.18 10.80 14.44
CA THR A 607 -10.11 9.75 14.00
C THR A 607 -9.72 8.41 14.63
N GLN A 608 -10.67 7.48 14.73
CA GLN A 608 -10.44 6.16 15.32
C GLN A 608 -9.26 5.41 14.69
N HIS A 609 -9.12 5.47 13.38
CA HIS A 609 -8.06 4.85 12.58
C HIS A 609 -7.00 5.84 12.11
N VAL A 610 -6.93 6.99 12.78
CA VAL A 610 -5.81 7.93 12.70
C VAL A 610 -5.42 8.27 11.26
N PHE A 611 -6.37 8.88 10.54
CA PHE A 611 -6.28 9.32 9.14
C PHE A 611 -6.20 8.25 8.07
N ALA A 612 -6.21 6.95 8.43
CA ALA A 612 -6.39 5.89 7.44
C ALA A 612 -7.73 6.08 6.69
N GLU A 613 -8.78 6.53 7.40
CA GLU A 613 -10.10 6.77 6.82
C GLU A 613 -10.07 7.86 5.74
N PHE A 614 -9.18 8.85 5.85
CA PHE A 614 -9.08 9.92 4.85
C PHE A 614 -8.53 9.39 3.54
N ILE A 615 -7.50 8.54 3.61
CA ILE A 615 -6.89 7.95 2.42
C ILE A 615 -7.89 7.01 1.74
N GLU A 616 -8.55 6.16 2.52
CA GLU A 616 -9.59 5.26 2.04
C GLU A 616 -10.75 6.02 1.37
N TYR A 617 -11.22 7.11 2.01
CA TYR A 617 -12.25 7.98 1.45
C TYR A 617 -11.90 8.47 0.04
N TYR A 618 -10.70 9.03 -0.15
CA TYR A 618 -10.30 9.57 -1.44
C TYR A 618 -10.10 8.48 -2.50
N ILE A 619 -9.56 7.31 -2.13
CA ILE A 619 -9.45 6.16 -3.05
C ILE A 619 -10.85 5.69 -3.49
N SER A 620 -11.75 5.50 -2.52
CA SER A 620 -13.13 5.09 -2.78
C SER A 620 -13.85 6.12 -3.64
N ARG A 621 -13.59 7.41 -3.42
CA ARG A 621 -14.18 8.47 -4.23
C ARG A 621 -13.64 8.48 -5.66
N ILE A 622 -12.33 8.22 -5.86
CA ILE A 622 -11.74 8.04 -7.19
C ILE A 622 -12.41 6.89 -7.94
N GLN A 623 -12.59 5.73 -7.30
CA GLN A 623 -13.29 4.58 -7.88
C GLN A 623 -14.72 4.94 -8.27
N LYS A 624 -15.46 5.56 -7.34
CA LYS A 624 -16.83 6.01 -7.59
C LYS A 624 -16.94 7.00 -8.76
N VAL A 625 -16.01 7.94 -8.88
CA VAL A 625 -15.98 8.87 -10.02
C VAL A 625 -15.70 8.14 -11.33
N ASN A 626 -14.77 7.18 -11.36
CA ASN A 626 -14.55 6.35 -12.55
C ASN A 626 -15.81 5.59 -12.98
N ASP A 627 -16.54 5.00 -12.02
CA ASP A 627 -17.75 4.22 -12.29
C ASP A 627 -18.92 5.09 -12.75
N GLU A 628 -19.18 6.19 -12.04
CA GLU A 628 -20.29 7.11 -12.33
C GLU A 628 -20.06 7.87 -13.64
N SER A 629 -18.80 8.04 -14.05
CA SER A 629 -18.47 8.97 -15.12
C SER A 629 -18.68 8.48 -16.55
N ARG A 630 -19.00 7.20 -16.74
CA ARG A 630 -19.29 6.57 -18.05
C ARG A 630 -18.27 6.95 -19.14
N GLU A 631 -16.98 6.84 -18.81
CA GLU A 631 -15.83 7.16 -19.68
C GLU A 631 -15.54 8.64 -19.93
N LEU A 632 -16.38 9.59 -19.46
CA LEU A 632 -16.08 11.02 -19.58
C LEU A 632 -14.88 11.41 -18.69
N ILE A 633 -14.72 10.76 -17.54
CA ILE A 633 -13.55 10.95 -16.67
C ILE A 633 -12.88 9.60 -16.47
N GLN A 634 -11.55 9.58 -16.56
CA GLN A 634 -10.75 8.41 -16.26
C GLN A 634 -9.59 8.79 -15.35
N ILE A 635 -9.62 8.32 -14.12
CA ILE A 635 -8.57 8.50 -13.13
C ILE A 635 -7.76 7.19 -13.05
N LYS A 636 -6.45 7.30 -13.21
CA LYS A 636 -5.50 6.20 -13.08
C LYS A 636 -4.53 6.49 -11.95
N ILE A 637 -4.48 5.61 -10.96
CA ILE A 637 -3.47 5.66 -9.89
C ILE A 637 -2.35 4.72 -10.31
N GLU A 638 -1.13 5.23 -10.41
CA GLU A 638 0.06 4.48 -10.78
C GLU A 638 1.10 4.58 -9.65
N THR A 639 1.26 3.51 -8.88
CA THR A 639 2.26 3.40 -7.81
C THR A 639 3.61 2.90 -8.35
N SER A 640 4.66 2.98 -7.53
CA SER A 640 6.03 2.62 -7.91
C SER A 640 6.52 3.37 -9.17
N CYS A 641 6.03 4.60 -9.35
CA CYS A 641 6.20 5.43 -10.52
C CYS A 641 6.90 6.77 -10.17
N PRO A 642 8.14 6.75 -9.63
CA PRO A 642 8.83 7.97 -9.26
C PRO A 642 9.13 8.83 -10.50
N VAL A 643 8.68 10.09 -10.45
CA VAL A 643 8.95 11.10 -11.47
C VAL A 643 10.33 11.69 -11.25
N THR A 644 11.08 11.90 -12.32
CA THR A 644 12.47 12.40 -12.29
C THR A 644 12.65 13.69 -13.10
N GLU A 645 11.76 13.95 -14.07
CA GLU A 645 11.81 15.18 -14.85
C GLU A 645 10.41 15.63 -15.30
N ILE A 646 10.20 16.95 -15.30
CA ILE A 646 9.07 17.63 -15.94
C ILE A 646 9.64 18.71 -16.87
N GLY A 647 9.33 18.62 -18.16
CA GLY A 647 9.89 19.49 -19.19
C GLY A 647 8.96 19.69 -20.37
N SER A 648 9.48 20.24 -21.45
CA SER A 648 8.71 20.45 -22.68
C SER A 648 8.79 19.25 -23.61
N SER A 649 7.70 18.96 -24.32
CA SER A 649 7.75 18.00 -25.42
C SER A 649 8.16 18.68 -26.73
N GLU A 650 9.26 18.21 -27.34
CA GLU A 650 9.72 18.67 -28.68
C GLU A 650 8.70 18.34 -29.78
N GLU A 651 7.94 17.24 -29.63
CA GLU A 651 6.94 16.77 -30.61
C GLU A 651 5.70 17.70 -30.72
N SER A 652 5.50 18.61 -29.76
CA SER A 652 4.26 19.38 -29.63
C SER A 652 4.18 20.65 -30.51
N LYS A 653 5.31 21.22 -30.93
CA LYS A 653 5.33 22.52 -31.63
C LYS A 653 4.74 22.48 -33.05
N GLU A 654 4.69 21.32 -33.70
CA GLU A 654 4.24 21.22 -35.11
C GLU A 654 2.77 20.80 -35.30
N LYS A 655 2.10 20.20 -34.29
CA LYS A 655 0.80 19.52 -34.50
C LYS A 655 -0.43 20.12 -33.77
N CYS A 656 -0.31 20.70 -32.58
CA CYS A 656 -1.50 21.02 -31.75
C CYS A 656 -1.68 22.50 -31.40
N GLY A 657 -0.71 23.37 -31.72
CA GLY A 657 -0.76 24.81 -31.38
C GLY A 657 -0.63 25.13 -29.88
N SER A 658 -0.78 24.14 -28.99
CA SER A 658 -0.46 24.20 -27.55
C SER A 658 0.74 23.33 -27.21
N GLN A 659 1.61 23.83 -26.32
CA GLN A 659 2.79 23.12 -25.85
C GLN A 659 2.39 22.08 -24.79
N LEU A 660 2.71 20.81 -25.04
CA LEU A 660 2.48 19.72 -24.08
C LEU A 660 3.64 19.61 -23.09
N LEU A 661 3.29 19.24 -21.86
CA LEU A 661 4.22 18.86 -20.81
C LEU A 661 4.72 17.43 -21.05
N ARG A 662 6.01 17.21 -20.81
CA ARG A 662 6.66 15.91 -20.76
C ARG A 662 6.95 15.56 -19.30
N VAL A 663 6.36 14.48 -18.80
CA VAL A 663 6.66 13.93 -17.47
C VAL A 663 7.42 12.62 -17.65
N GLN A 664 8.63 12.53 -17.10
CA GLN A 664 9.50 11.36 -17.23
C GLN A 664 9.68 10.64 -15.89
N THR A 665 9.51 9.32 -15.91
CA THR A 665 9.65 8.46 -14.73
C THR A 665 11.04 7.83 -14.65
N LYS A 666 11.44 7.37 -13.47
CA LYS A 666 12.72 6.65 -13.22
C LYS A 666 12.84 5.39 -14.08
N ALA A 667 11.72 4.76 -14.45
CA ALA A 667 11.67 3.60 -15.35
C ALA A 667 11.86 3.97 -16.84
N GLY A 668 12.08 5.25 -17.17
CA GLY A 668 12.27 5.72 -18.54
C GLY A 668 10.97 5.96 -19.31
N ARG A 669 9.80 5.76 -18.68
CA ARG A 669 8.50 6.05 -19.30
C ARG A 669 8.31 7.55 -19.43
N THR A 670 7.79 7.98 -20.58
CA THR A 670 7.41 9.36 -20.86
C THR A 670 5.90 9.47 -20.97
N ILE A 671 5.33 10.43 -20.24
CA ILE A 671 3.90 10.75 -20.26
C ILE A 671 3.75 12.17 -20.80
N LEU A 672 2.96 12.33 -21.86
CA LEU A 672 2.62 13.64 -22.41
C LEU A 672 1.28 14.10 -21.85
N CYS A 673 1.22 15.31 -21.30
CA CYS A 673 -0.01 15.85 -20.74
C CYS A 673 -0.18 17.34 -21.05
N GLU A 674 -1.41 17.83 -20.91
CA GLU A 674 -1.71 19.26 -21.10
C GLU A 674 -1.36 20.08 -19.86
N LYS A 675 -1.57 19.51 -18.66
CA LYS A 675 -1.43 20.18 -17.37
C LYS A 675 -0.85 19.23 -16.33
N CYS A 676 -0.14 19.78 -15.34
CA CYS A 676 0.45 18.99 -14.26
C CYS A 676 0.33 19.68 -12.88
N ILE A 677 -0.01 18.91 -11.84
CA ILE A 677 0.07 19.34 -10.44
C ILE A 677 1.14 18.51 -9.76
N VAL A 678 2.09 19.14 -9.07
CA VAL A 678 3.14 18.47 -8.30
C VAL A 678 2.87 18.68 -6.81
N THR A 679 2.66 17.59 -6.09
CA THR A 679 2.30 17.58 -4.66
C THR A 679 3.32 16.84 -3.79
N VAL A 680 4.57 16.75 -4.26
CA VAL A 680 5.65 16.07 -3.53
C VAL A 680 6.13 16.89 -2.33
N PRO A 681 6.76 16.28 -1.32
CA PRO A 681 7.32 17.03 -0.18
C PRO A 681 8.37 18.07 -0.58
N LEU A 682 8.49 19.15 0.20
CA LEU A 682 9.45 20.23 -0.07
C LEU A 682 10.91 19.75 -0.15
N SER A 683 11.28 18.75 0.66
CA SER A 683 12.58 18.07 0.63
C SER A 683 12.92 17.49 -0.75
N ILE A 684 11.94 16.96 -1.48
CA ILE A 684 12.11 16.40 -2.84
C ILE A 684 12.35 17.50 -3.86
N LEU A 685 11.71 18.66 -3.69
CA LEU A 685 12.00 19.85 -4.49
C LEU A 685 13.40 20.40 -4.19
N LYS A 686 13.77 20.48 -2.90
CA LYS A 686 15.10 20.94 -2.45
C LYS A 686 16.24 20.05 -2.93
N SER A 687 16.05 18.73 -2.90
CA SER A 687 17.06 17.76 -3.37
C SER A 687 17.16 17.69 -4.89
N ARG A 688 16.25 18.37 -5.61
CA ARG A 688 16.14 18.37 -7.07
C ARG A 688 15.97 16.95 -7.63
N ALA A 689 15.30 16.08 -6.87
CA ALA A 689 14.96 14.73 -7.32
C ALA A 689 14.04 14.75 -8.56
N ILE A 690 13.24 15.82 -8.70
CA ILE A 690 12.53 16.17 -9.94
C ILE A 690 13.26 17.35 -10.59
N ARG A 691 13.77 17.14 -11.80
CA ARG A 691 14.31 18.22 -12.62
C ARG A 691 13.18 18.92 -13.36
N PHE A 692 13.13 20.25 -13.26
CA PHE A 692 12.27 21.09 -14.08
C PHE A 692 13.12 21.69 -15.21
N SER A 693 12.72 21.49 -16.47
CA SER A 693 13.53 21.84 -17.65
C SER A 693 12.74 22.63 -18.69
N ASP A 694 13.50 23.20 -19.64
CA ASP A 694 12.98 23.93 -20.79
C ASP A 694 12.05 25.09 -20.37
N ASP A 695 10.89 25.18 -21.01
CA ASP A 695 9.87 26.17 -20.70
C ASP A 695 9.27 26.05 -19.29
N PHE A 696 9.56 24.98 -18.55
CA PHE A 696 9.04 24.77 -17.20
C PHE A 696 10.12 24.89 -16.11
N GLU A 697 11.30 25.45 -16.44
CA GLU A 697 12.29 25.83 -15.43
C GLU A 697 11.66 26.72 -14.34
N LEU A 698 12.01 26.45 -13.08
CA LEU A 698 11.40 27.13 -11.94
C LEU A 698 11.79 28.62 -11.93
N PRO A 699 10.82 29.55 -11.88
CA PRO A 699 11.10 30.98 -11.71
C PRO A 699 11.93 31.27 -10.45
N ASP A 700 12.78 32.29 -10.51
CA ASP A 700 13.68 32.68 -9.41
C ASP A 700 12.97 32.81 -8.04
N LYS A 701 11.76 33.37 -8.03
CA LYS A 701 10.97 33.53 -6.79
C LYS A 701 10.48 32.19 -6.22
N ILE A 702 10.14 31.23 -7.08
CA ILE A 702 9.76 29.87 -6.67
C ILE A 702 10.99 29.12 -6.18
N GLN A 703 12.11 29.19 -6.90
CA GLN A 703 13.36 28.59 -6.46
C GLN A 703 13.82 29.17 -5.10
N MET A 704 13.73 30.48 -4.93
CA MET A 704 14.03 31.14 -3.65
C MET A 704 13.10 30.65 -2.53
N ALA A 705 11.81 30.48 -2.80
CA ALA A 705 10.88 29.91 -1.82
C ALA A 705 11.28 28.49 -1.42
N ILE A 706 11.61 27.64 -2.40
CA ILE A 706 12.11 26.27 -2.16
C ILE A 706 13.38 26.29 -1.32
N ASP A 707 14.30 27.21 -1.59
CA ASP A 707 15.59 27.29 -0.90
C ASP A 707 15.44 27.79 0.55
N LYS A 708 14.56 28.77 0.79
CA LYS A 708 14.42 29.46 2.08
C LYS A 708 13.48 28.78 3.06
N ILE A 709 12.33 28.27 2.60
CA ILE A 709 11.40 27.53 3.47
C ILE A 709 12.13 26.26 3.93
N GLN A 710 12.17 26.03 5.23
CA GLN A 710 12.85 24.89 5.82
C GLN A 710 11.88 23.73 6.02
N MET A 711 12.42 22.52 5.84
CA MET A 711 11.78 21.26 6.18
C MET A 711 12.88 20.37 6.73
N PHE A 712 12.85 20.12 8.03
CA PHE A 712 13.83 19.28 8.70
C PHE A 712 13.36 17.82 8.75
N SER A 713 14.32 16.93 8.93
CA SER A 713 14.03 15.54 9.28
C SER A 713 13.67 15.41 10.76
N GLY A 714 13.01 14.31 11.09
CA GLY A 714 12.56 14.02 12.43
C GLY A 714 12.14 12.57 12.54
N MET A 715 12.07 12.12 13.79
CA MET A 715 11.74 10.77 14.16
C MET A 715 10.50 10.74 15.04
N LYS A 716 9.73 9.67 14.88
CA LYS A 716 8.59 9.35 15.74
C LYS A 716 8.88 8.02 16.43
N ALA A 717 8.96 8.05 17.76
CA ALA A 717 9.15 6.87 18.58
C ALA A 717 7.82 6.44 19.19
N HIS A 718 7.47 5.18 19.03
CA HIS A 718 6.28 4.58 19.63
C HIS A 718 6.71 3.55 20.66
N LEU A 719 6.06 3.59 21.83
CA LEU A 719 6.34 2.69 22.93
C LEU A 719 5.01 2.17 23.49
N LEU A 720 4.91 0.85 23.67
CA LEU A 720 3.78 0.22 24.34
C LEU A 720 4.21 -0.33 25.69
N TRP A 721 3.47 0.05 26.74
CA TRP A 721 3.53 -0.54 28.07
C TRP A 721 2.23 -1.27 28.40
N LYS A 722 2.35 -2.52 28.86
CA LYS A 722 1.22 -3.30 29.39
C LYS A 722 1.14 -3.20 30.90
N ILE A 723 -0.04 -2.87 31.41
CA ILE A 723 -0.33 -2.81 32.84
C ILE A 723 -0.29 -4.24 33.42
N GLY A 724 0.39 -4.40 34.54
CA GLY A 724 0.68 -5.69 35.17
C GLY A 724 1.87 -6.45 34.57
N MET A 725 2.41 -6.01 33.43
CA MET A 725 3.60 -6.60 32.80
C MET A 725 4.81 -5.66 32.82
N ASP A 726 4.70 -4.50 32.16
CA ASP A 726 5.77 -3.51 32.07
C ASP A 726 5.71 -2.49 33.21
N ILE A 727 4.50 -2.11 33.59
CA ILE A 727 4.20 -1.18 34.68
C ILE A 727 3.22 -1.85 35.65
N VAL A 728 3.36 -1.60 36.96
CA VAL A 728 2.52 -2.25 37.98
C VAL A 728 1.09 -1.72 37.95
N SER A 729 0.94 -0.40 37.87
CA SER A 729 -0.33 0.31 37.74
C SER A 729 -0.08 1.68 37.10
N LEU A 730 -1.14 2.33 36.62
CA LEU A 730 -1.04 3.73 36.21
C LEU A 730 -0.73 4.61 37.43
N THR A 731 0.15 5.59 37.26
CA THR A 731 0.28 6.68 38.23
C THR A 731 -0.85 7.67 38.01
N TYR A 732 -1.20 8.44 39.05
CA TYR A 732 -2.18 9.52 38.91
C TYR A 732 -1.86 10.43 37.71
N ARG A 733 -0.58 10.75 37.48
CA ARG A 733 -0.16 11.56 36.34
C ARG A 733 -0.48 10.89 35.01
N MET A 734 -0.24 9.59 34.88
CA MET A 734 -0.57 8.86 33.66
C MET A 734 -2.06 8.69 33.42
N GLU A 735 -2.88 8.65 34.48
CA GLU A 735 -4.34 8.56 34.34
C GLU A 735 -4.95 9.84 33.78
N THR A 736 -4.25 10.98 33.91
CA THR A 736 -4.79 12.30 33.61
C THR A 736 -4.08 13.03 32.47
N THR A 737 -2.81 12.71 32.22
CA THR A 737 -1.96 13.45 31.27
C THR A 737 -2.05 12.87 29.87
N GLU A 738 -2.24 13.73 28.89
CA GLU A 738 -2.29 13.40 27.46
C GLU A 738 -0.99 13.79 26.76
N ILE A 739 -0.30 14.81 27.28
CA ILE A 739 0.96 15.30 26.73
C ILE A 739 1.93 15.74 27.84
N PHE A 740 3.19 15.35 27.69
CA PHE A 740 4.32 15.88 28.43
C PHE A 740 5.20 16.73 27.52
N PHE A 741 5.42 17.98 27.92
CA PHE A 741 6.51 18.81 27.42
C PHE A 741 7.76 18.56 28.24
N CYS A 742 8.84 18.19 27.56
CA CYS A 742 10.12 17.82 28.15
C CYS A 742 11.26 18.72 27.62
N PRO A 743 11.31 20.01 28.02
CA PRO A 743 12.33 20.95 27.57
C PRO A 743 13.76 20.43 27.76
N GLY A 744 14.53 20.43 26.67
CA GLY A 744 15.93 20.01 26.68
C GLY A 744 16.16 18.49 26.55
N GLU A 745 15.11 17.68 26.57
CA GLU A 745 15.21 16.24 26.33
C GLU A 745 15.23 15.88 24.83
N ILE A 746 15.62 14.64 24.52
CA ILE A 746 15.64 14.13 23.13
C ILE A 746 14.23 13.96 22.59
N PHE A 747 13.33 13.40 23.38
CA PHE A 747 11.90 13.34 23.06
C PHE A 747 11.21 14.51 23.75
N SER A 748 11.27 15.68 23.13
CA SER A 748 10.80 16.92 23.74
C SER A 748 9.29 16.96 23.92
N GLN A 749 8.53 16.20 23.13
CA GLN A 749 7.10 16.04 23.31
C GLN A 749 6.74 14.56 23.37
N VAL A 750 6.00 14.16 24.41
CA VAL A 750 5.54 12.79 24.63
C VAL A 750 4.03 12.78 24.78
N TRP A 751 3.36 12.13 23.85
CA TRP A 751 1.90 12.02 23.80
C TRP A 751 1.45 10.64 24.26
N LEU A 752 0.34 10.59 24.97
CA LEU A 752 -0.17 9.36 25.57
C LEU A 752 -1.50 8.97 24.93
N ARG A 753 -1.73 7.66 24.89
CA ARG A 753 -3.02 7.00 24.67
C ARG A 753 -3.08 5.81 25.62
N ARG A 754 -4.24 5.50 26.19
CA ARG A 754 -4.37 4.43 27.18
C ARG A 754 -5.73 3.73 27.12
N ASP A 755 -5.74 2.48 27.54
CA ASP A 755 -6.94 1.72 27.90
C ASP A 755 -6.74 1.03 29.26
N ASP A 756 -7.68 0.17 29.64
CA ASP A 756 -7.66 -0.57 30.90
C ASP A 756 -6.45 -1.52 31.06
N THR A 757 -5.72 -1.80 29.98
CA THR A 757 -4.67 -2.82 29.93
C THR A 757 -3.31 -2.29 29.51
N SER A 758 -3.24 -1.10 28.91
CA SER A 758 -2.02 -0.62 28.28
C SER A 758 -1.93 0.90 28.13
N VAL A 759 -0.69 1.38 27.99
CA VAL A 759 -0.34 2.77 27.69
C VAL A 759 0.53 2.78 26.45
N PHE A 760 0.11 3.56 25.47
CA PHE A 760 0.83 3.84 24.24
C PHE A 760 1.40 5.25 24.28
N LEU A 761 2.71 5.37 24.10
CA LEU A 761 3.42 6.64 24.11
C LEU A 761 4.01 6.93 22.74
N THR A 762 3.86 8.18 22.31
CA THR A 762 4.46 8.71 21.09
C THR A 762 5.42 9.84 21.46
N GLY A 763 6.72 9.60 21.27
CA GLY A 763 7.78 10.59 21.44
C GLY A 763 8.16 11.23 20.10
N PHE A 764 8.17 12.57 20.05
CA PHE A 764 8.62 13.32 18.88
C PHE A 764 10.07 13.80 19.06
N CYS A 765 10.90 13.58 18.03
CA CYS A 765 12.29 13.96 18.01
C CYS A 765 12.61 14.63 16.67
N VAL A 766 12.54 15.96 16.60
CA VAL A 766 12.65 16.73 15.35
C VAL A 766 13.85 17.68 15.37
N ALA A 767 14.37 18.04 14.18
CA ALA A 767 15.47 19.00 14.01
C ALA A 767 16.66 18.73 14.96
N ASN A 768 17.02 19.69 15.81
CA ASN A 768 18.15 19.56 16.75
C ASN A 768 18.05 18.37 17.68
N CYS A 769 16.83 17.94 18.06
CA CYS A 769 16.67 16.74 18.89
C CYS A 769 17.08 15.48 18.14
N ARG A 770 16.74 15.39 16.84
CA ARG A 770 17.15 14.29 15.97
C ARG A 770 18.67 14.25 15.79
N ASP A 771 19.28 15.41 15.54
CA ASP A 771 20.73 15.49 15.33
C ASP A 771 21.50 15.13 16.61
N LYS A 772 21.00 15.54 17.78
CA LYS A 772 21.53 15.08 19.08
C LYS A 772 21.44 13.56 19.21
N LEU A 773 20.30 12.96 18.88
CA LEU A 773 20.14 11.50 18.91
C LEU A 773 21.13 10.80 17.97
N LEU A 774 21.30 11.27 16.73
CA LEU A 774 22.27 10.72 15.79
C LEU A 774 23.72 10.88 16.27
N GLY A 775 24.05 11.99 16.93
CA GLY A 775 25.35 12.19 17.58
C GLY A 775 25.60 11.15 18.68
N LEU A 776 24.59 10.85 19.49
CA LEU A 776 24.66 9.81 20.53
C LEU A 776 24.79 8.41 19.93
N VAL A 777 24.05 8.09 18.86
CA VAL A 777 24.17 6.82 18.13
C VAL A 777 25.60 6.64 17.61
N SER A 778 26.16 7.68 16.99
CA SER A 778 27.53 7.66 16.46
C SER A 778 28.58 7.44 17.58
N GLY A 779 28.34 7.98 18.77
CA GLY A 779 29.22 7.82 19.94
C GLY A 779 29.20 6.44 20.58
N ARG A 780 28.19 5.60 20.28
CA ARG A 780 27.99 4.27 20.89
C ARG A 780 28.54 3.10 20.09
N GLY A 781 29.30 3.35 19.03
CA GLY A 781 30.17 2.33 18.43
C GLY A 781 29.43 1.19 17.72
N GLY A 782 28.39 1.51 16.94
CA GLY A 782 27.66 0.55 16.10
C GLY A 782 26.37 -0.02 16.70
N GLU A 783 25.93 0.48 17.86
CA GLU A 783 24.61 0.17 18.39
C GLU A 783 23.52 0.67 17.41
N PRO A 784 22.50 -0.16 17.08
CA PRO A 784 21.40 0.24 16.21
C PRO A 784 20.65 1.49 16.72
N LYS A 785 20.24 2.36 15.79
CA LYS A 785 19.59 3.66 16.06
C LYS A 785 18.35 3.54 16.94
N ASP A 786 17.52 2.53 16.66
CA ASP A 786 16.31 2.20 17.40
C ASP A 786 16.60 1.73 18.84
N GLN A 787 17.68 0.97 19.07
CA GLN A 787 18.07 0.54 20.41
C GLN A 787 18.56 1.70 21.27
N VAL A 788 19.36 2.59 20.70
CA VAL A 788 19.82 3.81 21.39
C VAL A 788 18.62 4.70 21.71
N ALA A 789 17.72 4.93 20.75
CA ALA A 789 16.51 5.71 20.94
C ALA A 789 15.61 5.11 22.03
N LYS A 790 15.39 3.78 22.00
CA LYS A 790 14.63 3.06 23.02
C LYS A 790 15.22 3.25 24.41
N SER A 791 16.53 3.06 24.55
CA SER A 791 17.24 3.22 25.83
C SER A 791 17.10 4.65 26.37
N LEU A 792 17.26 5.66 25.51
CA LEU A 792 17.11 7.06 25.89
C LEU A 792 15.67 7.41 26.26
N PHE A 793 14.68 6.88 25.52
CA PHE A 793 13.28 7.15 25.81
C PHE A 793 12.87 6.51 27.14
N LEU A 794 13.27 5.28 27.40
CA LEU A 794 13.02 4.60 28.66
C LEU A 794 13.69 5.32 29.84
N ASP A 795 14.94 5.77 29.69
CA ASP A 795 15.63 6.56 30.72
C ASP A 795 14.92 7.89 31.01
N GLN A 796 14.51 8.60 29.94
CA GLN A 796 13.74 9.83 30.07
C GLN A 796 12.42 9.59 30.81
N LEU A 797 11.64 8.58 30.42
CA LEU A 797 10.39 8.25 31.08
C LEU A 797 10.62 7.81 32.53
N GLN A 798 11.65 7.03 32.81
CA GLN A 798 12.00 6.66 34.19
C GLN A 798 12.22 7.92 35.04
N ARG A 799 13.04 8.87 34.57
CA ARG A 799 13.27 10.15 35.27
C ARG A 799 12.00 10.98 35.46
N MET A 800 11.07 10.95 34.51
CA MET A 800 9.79 11.67 34.59
C MET A 800 8.87 11.13 35.70
N PHE A 801 8.96 9.84 36.01
CA PHE A 801 8.06 9.17 36.97
C PHE A 801 8.76 8.73 38.27
N ASP A 802 10.09 8.80 38.38
CA ASP A 802 10.85 8.41 39.59
C ASP A 802 10.58 9.35 40.79
N SER A 803 10.09 10.57 40.54
CA SER A 803 9.91 11.61 41.56
C SER A 803 8.88 11.28 42.65
N ASP A 804 8.03 10.27 42.44
CA ASP A 804 6.85 10.05 43.29
C ASP A 804 7.12 9.21 44.54
N ASN A 805 8.36 8.75 44.78
CA ASN A 805 8.86 8.12 46.02
C ASN A 805 8.06 6.93 46.60
N GLU A 806 6.93 6.52 46.01
CA GLU A 806 6.03 5.55 46.64
C GLU A 806 5.94 4.19 45.93
N GLN A 807 6.21 4.07 44.63
CA GLN A 807 6.20 2.75 43.97
C GLN A 807 7.20 2.69 42.81
N VAL A 808 7.98 1.60 42.76
CA VAL A 808 8.88 1.27 41.65
C VAL A 808 8.04 1.13 40.37
N PHE A 809 8.10 2.16 39.52
CA PHE A 809 7.22 2.37 38.37
C PHE A 809 7.60 1.50 37.16
N VAL A 810 8.90 1.31 36.94
CA VAL A 810 9.54 0.42 35.97
C VAL A 810 10.72 -0.22 36.69
N ASN A 811 11.04 -1.50 36.47
CA ASN A 811 12.19 -2.13 37.15
C ASN A 811 13.48 -1.34 36.87
N PRO A 812 14.06 -0.63 37.87
CA PRO A 812 15.17 0.31 37.64
C PRO A 812 16.48 -0.41 37.32
N GLN A 813 16.53 -1.74 37.50
CA GLN A 813 17.65 -2.58 37.09
C GLN A 813 17.49 -3.13 35.67
N SER A 814 16.30 -3.04 35.08
CA SER A 814 16.00 -3.54 33.72
C SER A 814 14.70 -2.91 33.20
N PRO A 815 14.69 -1.64 32.76
CA PRO A 815 13.50 -1.02 32.19
C PRO A 815 13.12 -1.73 30.89
N THR A 816 11.88 -2.21 30.81
CA THR A 816 11.35 -2.91 29.63
C THR A 816 10.15 -2.19 29.05
N CYS A 817 9.81 -2.56 27.82
CA CYS A 817 8.52 -2.27 27.22
C CYS A 817 8.07 -3.49 26.43
N SER A 818 6.76 -3.68 26.30
CA SER A 818 6.18 -4.74 25.49
C SER A 818 6.49 -4.55 24.02
N ALA A 819 6.55 -3.30 23.54
CA ALA A 819 6.91 -2.99 22.17
C ALA A 819 7.57 -1.61 22.03
N PHE A 820 8.45 -1.46 21.04
CA PHE A 820 9.06 -0.18 20.67
C PHE A 820 9.31 -0.13 19.16
N ALA A 821 8.95 0.99 18.53
CA ALA A 821 9.22 1.25 17.12
C ALA A 821 9.73 2.67 16.97
N LEU A 822 10.73 2.85 16.10
CA LEU A 822 11.26 4.15 15.73
C LEU A 822 11.11 4.30 14.23
N HIS A 823 10.48 5.39 13.81
CA HIS A 823 10.43 5.76 12.40
C HIS A 823 11.22 7.05 12.19
N ASP A 824 12.23 7.02 11.32
CA ASP A 824 13.00 8.19 10.91
C ASP A 824 12.61 8.60 9.50
N TRP A 825 11.94 9.75 9.39
CA TRP A 825 11.44 10.25 8.11
C TRP A 825 12.55 10.63 7.12
N SER A 826 13.81 10.72 7.56
CA SER A 826 14.94 10.89 6.62
C SER A 826 15.26 9.64 5.82
N ASP A 827 14.90 8.46 6.34
CA ASP A 827 15.25 7.18 5.72
C ASP A 827 14.31 6.85 4.55
N ASP A 828 13.20 7.58 4.45
CA ASP A 828 12.24 7.45 3.36
C ASP A 828 12.70 8.26 2.12
N GLU A 829 13.11 7.56 1.06
CA GLU A 829 13.71 8.12 -0.17
C GLU A 829 12.86 9.25 -0.80
N TYR A 830 11.53 9.14 -0.74
CA TYR A 830 10.61 10.06 -1.41
C TYR A 830 9.95 11.05 -0.44
N ILE A 831 10.38 11.07 0.82
CA ILE A 831 9.90 12.02 1.83
C ILE A 831 11.01 12.81 2.50
N GLN A 832 12.09 12.16 2.97
CA GLN A 832 13.33 12.80 3.47
C GLN A 832 13.15 13.87 4.59
N GLY A 833 11.98 14.00 5.21
CA GLY A 833 11.67 15.05 6.16
C GLY A 833 10.27 14.93 6.77
N VAL A 834 9.99 15.67 7.86
CA VAL A 834 8.67 15.57 8.53
C VAL A 834 7.69 16.58 7.95
N TYR A 835 7.92 17.87 8.11
CA TYR A 835 7.06 18.92 7.59
C TYR A 835 7.81 20.23 7.37
N SER A 836 7.30 21.07 6.46
CA SER A 836 7.79 22.44 6.31
C SER A 836 7.48 23.27 7.56
N SER A 837 8.34 24.22 7.91
CA SER A 837 8.28 24.98 9.16
C SER A 837 8.34 26.50 8.94
N PRO A 838 7.93 27.34 9.91
CA PRO A 838 8.18 28.77 9.88
C PRO A 838 9.67 29.06 9.82
N SER A 839 10.11 29.77 8.78
CA SER A 839 11.53 29.87 8.44
C SER A 839 12.02 31.31 8.36
N VAL A 840 13.24 31.55 8.85
CA VAL A 840 13.90 32.86 8.72
C VAL A 840 14.03 33.21 7.24
N GLY A 841 13.55 34.39 6.87
CA GLY A 841 13.53 34.89 5.50
C GLY A 841 12.37 34.36 4.67
N ALA A 842 11.48 33.51 5.19
CA ALA A 842 10.31 33.03 4.45
C ALA A 842 9.02 33.81 4.73
N GLY A 843 9.07 34.72 5.71
CA GLY A 843 8.02 35.67 6.03
C GLY A 843 7.87 36.76 4.96
N TRP A 844 7.44 37.95 5.37
CA TRP A 844 7.24 39.08 4.47
C TRP A 844 8.60 39.66 4.05
N GLN A 845 9.02 39.41 2.80
CA GLN A 845 10.25 39.98 2.29
C GLN A 845 10.04 41.37 1.66
N ASP A 846 10.99 42.26 1.92
CA ASP A 846 11.14 43.59 1.34
C ASP A 846 11.73 43.47 -0.08
N LEU A 847 11.03 42.79 -0.99
CA LEU A 847 11.49 42.58 -2.37
C LEU A 847 11.19 43.83 -3.20
N GLU A 848 12.03 44.85 -3.00
CA GLU A 848 12.00 46.15 -3.66
C GLU A 848 10.71 46.95 -3.36
N ARG A 849 10.86 48.20 -2.94
CA ARG A 849 9.78 49.09 -2.43
C ARG A 849 8.63 49.40 -3.41
N GLU A 850 8.51 48.68 -4.52
CA GLU A 850 7.50 48.88 -5.56
C GLU A 850 6.62 47.63 -5.72
N GLY A 851 5.83 47.30 -4.69
CA GLY A 851 4.77 46.30 -4.79
C GLY A 851 4.24 45.81 -3.43
N PRO A 852 3.11 45.11 -3.41
CA PRO A 852 2.68 44.38 -2.21
C PRO A 852 3.70 43.30 -1.86
N THR A 853 4.27 43.38 -0.67
CA THR A 853 5.13 42.32 -0.10
C THR A 853 4.28 41.07 0.08
N HIS A 854 4.77 39.89 -0.33
CA HIS A 854 4.10 38.61 -0.13
C HIS A 854 5.04 37.62 0.55
N PRO A 855 4.52 36.69 1.39
CA PRO A 855 5.34 35.62 1.96
C PRO A 855 5.83 34.65 0.89
N LEU A 856 6.94 33.96 1.12
CA LEU A 856 7.52 33.06 0.09
C LEU A 856 6.60 31.91 -0.33
N ARG A 857 5.73 31.44 0.58
CA ARG A 857 4.70 30.43 0.26
C ARG A 857 3.70 30.91 -0.79
N HIS A 858 3.46 32.22 -0.88
CA HIS A 858 2.64 32.79 -1.93
C HIS A 858 3.29 32.60 -3.30
N TYR A 859 4.60 32.87 -3.44
CA TYR A 859 5.31 32.63 -4.69
C TYR A 859 5.34 31.15 -5.03
N LEU A 860 5.58 30.28 -4.05
CA LEU A 860 5.59 28.84 -4.24
C LEU A 860 4.25 28.29 -4.76
N ALA A 861 3.13 28.89 -4.35
CA ALA A 861 1.78 28.50 -4.77
C ALA A 861 1.42 28.96 -6.19
N GLN A 862 2.19 29.86 -6.81
CA GLN A 862 1.87 30.42 -8.13
C GLN A 862 2.03 29.38 -9.25
N PRO A 863 1.15 29.41 -10.27
CA PRO A 863 1.30 28.56 -11.44
C PRO A 863 2.51 28.95 -12.29
N ILE A 864 3.13 27.94 -12.91
CA ILE A 864 4.19 28.09 -13.90
C ILE A 864 3.56 27.94 -15.29
N LYS A 865 3.54 29.05 -16.04
CA LYS A 865 2.99 29.15 -17.41
C LYS A 865 1.56 28.62 -17.55
N GLU A 866 0.74 28.76 -16.50
CA GLU A 866 -0.64 28.27 -16.46
C GLU A 866 -0.77 26.77 -16.80
N SER A 867 0.30 25.99 -16.67
CA SER A 867 0.29 24.56 -17.04
C SER A 867 0.89 23.65 -15.98
N LEU A 868 1.66 24.19 -15.05
CA LEU A 868 2.25 23.45 -13.95
C LEU A 868 1.93 24.16 -12.62
N TRP A 869 1.42 23.43 -11.64
CA TRP A 869 1.12 23.93 -10.29
C TRP A 869 1.91 23.15 -9.25
N LEU A 870 2.35 23.84 -8.21
CA LEU A 870 2.89 23.23 -7.00
C LEU A 870 1.83 23.27 -5.89
N ALA A 871 1.67 22.15 -5.20
CA ALA A 871 0.80 21.99 -4.04
C ALA A 871 1.46 21.07 -3.00
N GLY A 872 0.78 20.86 -1.88
CA GLY A 872 1.34 20.34 -0.65
C GLY A 872 1.29 21.39 0.46
N GLU A 873 1.41 20.95 1.70
CA GLU A 873 1.39 21.79 2.90
C GLU A 873 2.39 22.95 2.83
N HIS A 874 3.51 22.76 2.14
CA HIS A 874 4.54 23.78 1.98
C HIS A 874 4.09 24.95 1.08
N ALA A 875 3.10 24.73 0.21
CA ALA A 875 2.51 25.73 -0.68
C ALA A 875 1.20 26.35 -0.14
N ASN A 876 0.77 26.01 1.08
CA ASN A 876 -0.35 26.69 1.73
C ASN A 876 0.13 28.03 2.32
N VAL A 877 -0.63 29.10 2.10
CA VAL A 877 -0.27 30.47 2.51
C VAL A 877 -0.77 30.83 3.91
N THR A 878 -1.69 30.05 4.45
CA THR A 878 -2.35 30.28 5.74
C THR A 878 -1.55 29.64 6.87
N THR A 879 -1.27 28.34 6.75
CA THR A 879 -0.61 27.52 7.78
C THR A 879 0.33 26.51 7.14
N CYS A 880 1.38 26.11 7.85
CA CYS A 880 2.29 25.05 7.45
C CYS A 880 2.12 23.80 8.32
N ALA A 881 2.93 22.77 8.06
CA ALA A 881 3.04 21.57 8.89
C ALA A 881 1.76 20.75 9.15
N SER A 882 0.66 20.99 8.46
CA SER A 882 -0.62 20.31 8.73
C SER A 882 -1.17 19.54 7.53
N VAL A 883 -2.02 18.54 7.81
CA VAL A 883 -2.75 17.78 6.78
C VAL A 883 -3.76 18.68 6.08
N GLN A 884 -4.37 19.60 6.83
CA GLN A 884 -5.34 20.58 6.39
C GLN A 884 -4.71 21.46 5.30
N SER A 885 -3.51 21.99 5.58
CA SER A 885 -2.72 22.78 4.64
C SER A 885 -2.51 22.04 3.32
N ALA A 886 -2.17 20.74 3.40
CA ALA A 886 -1.96 19.90 2.24
C ALA A 886 -3.25 19.72 1.42
N MET A 887 -4.37 19.42 2.08
CA MET A 887 -5.68 19.28 1.43
C MET A 887 -6.09 20.57 0.72
N GLU A 888 -6.06 21.69 1.42
CA GLU A 888 -6.44 23.01 0.88
C GLU A 888 -5.57 23.43 -0.30
N SER A 889 -4.26 23.16 -0.22
CA SER A 889 -3.35 23.48 -1.33
C SER A 889 -3.63 22.62 -2.58
N GLY A 890 -4.00 21.35 -2.40
CA GLY A 890 -4.37 20.44 -3.49
C GLY A 890 -5.69 20.84 -4.15
N ASP A 891 -6.71 21.15 -3.32
CA ASP A 891 -8.00 21.66 -3.78
C ASP A 891 -7.86 22.97 -4.56
N ARG A 892 -7.07 23.91 -4.05
CA ARG A 892 -6.74 25.17 -4.73
C ARG A 892 -6.10 24.91 -6.09
N ALA A 893 -5.03 24.12 -6.14
CA ALA A 893 -4.30 23.86 -7.39
C ALA A 893 -5.19 23.19 -8.45
N ALA A 894 -6.08 22.27 -8.04
CA ALA A 894 -7.07 21.66 -8.93
C ALA A 894 -8.05 22.69 -9.50
N LYS A 895 -8.58 23.59 -8.66
CA LYS A 895 -9.52 24.64 -9.08
C LYS A 895 -8.86 25.66 -10.00
N GLU A 896 -7.64 26.09 -9.71
CA GLU A 896 -6.85 26.98 -10.58
C GLU A 896 -6.56 26.31 -11.92
N LEU A 897 -6.14 25.05 -11.93
CA LEU A 897 -5.91 24.28 -13.15
C LEU A 897 -7.16 24.22 -14.02
N LEU A 898 -8.30 23.88 -13.41
CA LEU A 898 -9.58 23.76 -14.13
C LEU A 898 -10.08 25.09 -14.72
N GLN A 899 -9.62 26.25 -14.23
CA GLN A 899 -9.93 27.54 -14.86
C GLN A 899 -9.18 27.75 -16.18
N THR A 900 -8.02 27.10 -16.34
CA THR A 900 -7.17 27.19 -17.54
C THR A 900 -7.40 26.04 -18.52
N LEU A 901 -8.11 24.99 -18.09
CA LEU A 901 -8.43 23.83 -18.92
C LEU A 901 -9.59 24.19 -19.86
N SER A 902 -9.38 24.08 -21.17
CA SER A 902 -10.46 24.28 -22.14
C SER A 902 -11.44 23.11 -22.07
N LEU A 903 -12.72 23.39 -21.80
CA LEU A 903 -13.80 22.39 -21.74
C LEU A 903 -14.17 21.84 -23.13
#